data_AF-A0A1L7GRF6-F1
#
_entry.id   AF-A0A1L7GRF6-F1
#
_cell.length_a   1.000
_cell.length_b   1.000
_cell.length_c   1.000
_cell.angle_alpha   90.00
_cell.angle_beta   90.00
_cell.angle_gamma   90.00
#
_symmetry.space_group_name_H-M   'P 1'
#
loop_
_entity.id
_entity.type
_entity.pdbx_description
1 polymer ?
#
loop_
_entity_poly.entity_id
_entity_poly.type
_entity_poly.pdbx_seq_one_letter_code
_entity_poly.pdbx_strand_id
1 'polypeptide(L)'
;MGEPAATAPAAPGVRELAALLRTAGLDPSAEELADALWLAGHIRGPRPAPPGNRRPGTEPPGPEDPAAEPAEPVRADTDTEDPVRLYAPGAHHPGETEGGTAEEAPEDYGIPVRVPGAAALPRILDVQRALRALQRHRPPAPPTRLVIDEGATADASARALGLLIPVLRPESRREATVRLVMDASPSMAVWQDMFEELRSVCERLGAFRDVQVHYLHRRPDGTAALGRGPLPGTGLRSGEQLRDPTGRALTMMVSDCAGPLWREGAAQRLLYRWAECTPCMVVQPLPQRLWGRSWLPTERGTLARLEGAGQKLRFRPDRPSMPGRPTGGLAVPVLPPSPTALGAWARLVAGLGTGPVAAEVGRVLADHPAAPVPPPPAVRPPRELVARFRSSAAPRAVQLAVYLSAAPLTLPVMRLVQRTMLPDSEPSDLAEVLLSGLLRRSGPGPGHWYEFVPGVQDVLLGPLGRDEAALVLKHCSEYVRTHFGSGVRNFPALAVAQLTGVAPAATAQGPTADEEERDPEGRLPQAFAQVSAKVVRRYLPGMPQDGQTVRDTRTAPLIARAGAVRAARDRLADADADGDAGARALHEAVAVLRRAVTAPAGPADPPEEAETELAGALLRLWAAERDPELLTEAERALAGLRTPAAWAVRGRVLYERALAAGPDPELLAAADREFAAAAAATAEPELRRDCAVRRAETLIRLGVLHDDPGALREARAALEPLAGPLPGGDPDPEADPADTAAPYPELHLALGRVLLALLPRTPDPAERTTLAEQAAARLTATLDATPPGSPQVRVELADALRHLPARLDDAAAQLAAALDDTGGEPELRVAALLCLARVHRERYARDADPAALEDAAEAYGRARRLVPRDGEAFGELLPEWGDVLLDRARSAGGRRFTGAAVRVLRESRAAVPQSDPGAAHRLMRLATGLRLRHTYENDAVDLREAEYLLEQAVRNSRGPLERARAWRDHGDVQQEIHAHSRAADRLDRAAESYRLSWRAALEADREGRDDHEGREEHRGHPGREHTALRLAAHVQEARGEVLERLARPRAALEEYRAALQLWKRIGTDPDGRCEGLRARVRALETGR
;
A
#
# COMPACT_ATOMS: atom_id res chain seq x y z
N MET A 1 76.40 -13.77 52.19
CA MET A 1 75.63 -14.30 53.32
C MET A 1 74.32 -14.80 52.78
N GLY A 2 74.04 -16.09 52.94
CA GLY A 2 72.76 -16.69 52.56
C GLY A 2 71.91 -16.97 53.79
N GLU A 3 70.60 -16.97 53.61
CA GLU A 3 69.55 -17.71 54.35
C GLU A 3 68.16 -17.16 53.93
N PRO A 4 67.05 -17.90 54.11
CA PRO A 4 66.73 -19.20 53.54
C PRO A 4 65.37 -19.19 52.81
N ALA A 5 64.99 -20.33 52.22
CA ALA A 5 63.72 -20.54 51.56
C ALA A 5 62.50 -20.34 52.49
N ALA A 6 61.55 -19.49 52.09
CA ALA A 6 60.24 -19.38 52.72
C ALA A 6 59.29 -20.45 52.14
N THR A 7 59.01 -21.47 52.95
CA THR A 7 57.99 -22.49 52.77
C THR A 7 56.61 -21.90 52.47
N ALA A 8 55.90 -22.45 51.48
CA ALA A 8 54.49 -22.19 51.25
C ALA A 8 53.66 -22.49 52.52
N PRO A 9 52.66 -21.65 52.88
CA PRO A 9 51.76 -22.01 53.97
C PRO A 9 50.93 -23.23 53.55
N ALA A 10 50.97 -24.28 54.37
CA ALA A 10 50.13 -25.46 54.19
C ALA A 10 48.65 -25.04 54.18
N ALA A 11 47.89 -25.52 53.19
CA ALA A 11 46.45 -25.29 53.12
C ALA A 11 45.77 -25.83 54.40
N PRO A 12 44.83 -25.10 55.01
CA PRO A 12 44.10 -25.61 56.18
C PRO A 12 43.37 -26.89 55.79
N GLY A 13 43.57 -27.95 56.57
CA GLY A 13 42.96 -29.25 56.28
C GLY A 13 41.44 -29.16 56.36
N VAL A 14 40.73 -30.01 55.61
CA VAL A 14 39.24 -30.05 55.55
C VAL A 14 38.58 -30.06 56.95
N ARG A 15 39.26 -30.57 57.99
CA ARG A 15 38.82 -30.51 59.39
C ARG A 15 38.77 -29.10 59.99
N GLU A 16 39.72 -28.23 59.68
CA GLU A 16 39.71 -26.84 60.17
C GLU A 16 38.61 -26.02 59.49
N LEU A 17 38.36 -26.26 58.19
CA LEU A 17 37.26 -25.63 57.47
C LEU A 17 35.90 -26.05 58.04
N ALA A 18 35.70 -27.36 58.31
CA ALA A 18 34.49 -27.87 58.94
C ALA A 18 34.28 -27.28 60.35
N ALA A 19 35.37 -27.14 61.14
CA ALA A 19 35.30 -26.52 62.46
C ALA A 19 34.93 -25.04 62.40
N LEU A 20 35.51 -24.28 61.46
CA LEU A 20 35.20 -22.86 61.24
C LEU A 20 33.74 -22.63 60.83
N LEU A 21 33.22 -23.45 59.92
CA LEU A 21 31.82 -23.37 59.49
C LEU A 21 30.86 -23.69 60.63
N ARG A 22 31.19 -24.67 61.48
CA ARG A 22 30.42 -24.99 62.69
C ARG A 22 30.43 -23.87 63.71
N THR A 23 31.58 -23.21 63.93
CA THR A 23 31.63 -22.03 64.79
C THR A 23 30.85 -20.83 64.22
N ALA A 24 30.63 -20.78 62.92
CA ALA A 24 29.75 -19.80 62.26
C ALA A 24 28.27 -20.21 62.25
N GLY A 25 27.91 -21.31 62.93
CA GLY A 25 26.53 -21.80 63.04
C GLY A 25 26.06 -22.71 61.90
N LEU A 26 26.96 -23.14 61.02
CA LEU A 26 26.66 -24.03 59.88
C LEU A 26 27.23 -25.43 60.17
N ASP A 27 26.41 -26.48 60.12
CA ASP A 27 26.87 -27.87 60.27
C ASP A 27 26.76 -28.66 58.95
N PRO A 28 27.65 -28.40 57.98
CA PRO A 28 27.58 -29.04 56.68
C PRO A 28 27.93 -30.53 56.77
N SER A 29 27.20 -31.34 56.02
CA SER A 29 27.52 -32.76 55.80
C SER A 29 28.82 -32.93 55.00
N ALA A 30 29.40 -34.13 55.02
CA ALA A 30 30.64 -34.41 54.30
C ALA A 30 30.49 -34.22 52.77
N GLU A 31 29.30 -34.45 52.24
CA GLU A 31 28.99 -34.30 50.82
C GLU A 31 28.85 -32.81 50.44
N GLU A 32 28.20 -32.01 51.27
CA GLU A 32 28.10 -30.55 51.09
C GLU A 32 29.46 -29.84 51.23
N LEU A 33 30.33 -30.33 52.12
CA LEU A 33 31.71 -29.87 52.24
C LEU A 33 32.54 -30.21 50.99
N ALA A 34 32.34 -31.40 50.43
CA ALA A 34 33.01 -31.82 49.20
C ALA A 34 32.53 -30.99 47.99
N ASP A 35 31.23 -30.76 47.87
CA ASP A 35 30.64 -29.93 46.83
C ASP A 35 31.08 -28.47 46.93
N ALA A 36 31.12 -27.92 48.14
CA ALA A 36 31.60 -26.56 48.37
C ALA A 36 33.08 -26.39 47.98
N LEU A 37 33.94 -27.36 48.32
CA LEU A 37 35.35 -27.36 47.94
C LEU A 37 35.52 -27.56 46.43
N TRP A 38 34.69 -28.41 45.82
CA TRP A 38 34.69 -28.64 44.37
C TRP A 38 34.24 -27.39 43.61
N LEU A 39 33.18 -26.71 44.06
CA LEU A 39 32.69 -25.46 43.49
C LEU A 39 33.70 -24.32 43.67
N ALA A 40 34.40 -24.25 44.81
CA ALA A 40 35.43 -23.25 45.05
C ALA A 40 36.59 -23.34 44.04
N GLY A 41 36.89 -24.53 43.51
CA GLY A 41 37.87 -24.72 42.43
C GLY A 41 37.40 -24.19 41.06
N HIS A 42 36.09 -24.00 40.88
CA HIS A 42 35.47 -23.58 39.61
C HIS A 42 34.92 -22.14 39.64
N ILE A 43 34.93 -21.51 40.81
CA ILE A 43 34.55 -20.10 40.99
C ILE A 43 35.82 -19.28 41.23
N ARG A 44 36.26 -18.49 40.24
CA ARG A 44 37.31 -17.49 40.47
C ARG A 44 36.73 -16.35 41.31
N GLY A 45 37.10 -16.30 42.60
CA GLY A 45 36.67 -15.23 43.51
C GLY A 45 37.23 -13.85 43.15
N PRO A 46 36.52 -12.75 43.50
CA PRO A 46 37.03 -11.39 43.35
C PRO A 46 38.18 -11.12 44.35
N ARG A 47 39.17 -10.33 43.92
CA ARG A 47 40.34 -9.93 44.72
C ARG A 47 39.89 -9.02 45.88
N PRO A 48 40.34 -9.23 47.13
CA PRO A 48 39.89 -8.42 48.26
C PRO A 48 40.50 -7.00 48.21
N ALA A 49 39.65 -5.99 48.37
CA ALA A 49 40.05 -4.59 48.58
C ALA A 49 40.43 -4.36 50.07
N PRO A 50 41.32 -3.41 50.39
CA PRO A 50 41.79 -3.17 51.76
C PRO A 50 40.72 -2.50 52.65
N PRO A 51 40.84 -2.59 53.99
CA PRO A 51 39.77 -2.22 54.91
C PRO A 51 39.78 -0.72 55.24
N GLY A 52 38.62 -0.08 55.17
CA GLY A 52 38.42 1.32 55.56
C GLY A 52 37.15 1.50 56.40
N ASN A 53 37.35 1.53 57.71
CA ASN A 53 36.48 1.89 58.85
C ASN A 53 35.03 2.37 58.61
N ARG A 54 34.09 1.63 59.22
CA ARG A 54 32.81 2.16 59.73
C ARG A 54 32.93 2.49 61.22
N ARG A 55 32.25 3.57 61.66
CA ARG A 55 31.53 3.73 62.96
C ARG A 55 30.96 5.18 63.09
N PRO A 56 29.97 5.48 63.95
CA PRO A 56 28.64 4.83 64.10
C PRO A 56 27.48 5.80 64.49
N GLY A 57 26.22 5.32 64.42
CA GLY A 57 25.07 5.79 65.23
C GLY A 57 23.91 6.46 64.44
N THR A 58 22.60 6.25 64.69
CA THR A 58 21.85 5.43 65.67
C THR A 58 20.34 5.37 65.21
N GLU A 59 19.78 4.15 65.09
CA GLU A 59 18.37 3.62 65.28
C GLU A 59 17.04 4.38 64.94
N PRO A 60 15.85 3.71 64.82
CA PRO A 60 15.46 2.43 64.17
C PRO A 60 14.06 2.54 63.43
N PRO A 61 13.21 1.50 63.18
CA PRO A 61 12.87 1.04 61.83
C PRO A 61 11.37 1.10 61.42
N GLY A 62 11.08 0.94 60.12
CA GLY A 62 9.76 0.58 59.56
C GLY A 62 9.71 0.80 58.03
N PRO A 63 8.79 0.13 57.31
CA PRO A 63 9.05 -1.13 56.59
C PRO A 63 9.31 -0.96 55.09
N GLU A 64 9.81 -2.05 54.50
CA GLU A 64 10.31 -2.25 53.13
C GLU A 64 9.35 -1.85 52.00
N ASP A 65 9.86 -1.15 50.98
CA ASP A 65 9.91 -1.64 49.59
C ASP A 65 10.89 -0.77 48.74
N PRO A 66 11.56 -1.33 47.71
CA PRO A 66 12.85 -0.84 47.21
C PRO A 66 12.77 0.11 45.99
N ALA A 67 13.65 1.11 46.06
CA ALA A 67 14.54 1.62 45.00
C ALA A 67 13.96 2.08 43.65
N ALA A 68 13.76 3.40 43.54
CA ALA A 68 14.13 4.18 42.36
C ALA A 68 15.39 5.02 42.66
N GLU A 69 16.21 5.22 41.61
CA GLU A 69 17.58 5.75 41.58
C GLU A 69 17.76 7.18 42.15
N PRO A 70 19.03 7.59 42.40
CA PRO A 70 19.40 8.90 41.89
C PRO A 70 20.75 8.97 41.15
N ALA A 71 20.74 9.93 40.22
CA ALA A 71 21.70 10.45 39.26
C ALA A 71 23.19 10.60 39.63
N GLU A 72 24.01 10.37 38.58
CA GLU A 72 25.22 11.07 38.04
C GLU A 72 26.43 11.46 38.92
N PRO A 73 27.68 11.30 38.41
CA PRO A 73 28.30 12.40 37.64
C PRO A 73 29.17 12.02 36.41
N VAL A 74 28.97 12.78 35.34
CA VAL A 74 29.89 13.48 34.41
C VAL A 74 31.36 13.00 34.22
N ARG A 75 31.59 12.56 32.96
CA ARG A 75 32.64 12.81 31.92
C ARG A 75 34.16 12.87 32.24
N ALA A 76 34.92 12.14 31.41
CA ALA A 76 36.08 12.67 30.65
C ALA A 76 36.35 11.83 29.37
N ASP A 77 36.65 12.53 28.27
CA ASP A 77 36.95 12.09 26.90
C ASP A 77 38.27 11.31 26.73
N THR A 78 38.39 10.55 25.62
CA THR A 78 39.51 10.66 24.66
C THR A 78 39.31 9.79 23.40
N ASP A 79 39.62 10.40 22.26
CA ASP A 79 39.57 9.92 20.88
C ASP A 79 40.39 8.66 20.58
N THR A 80 39.97 7.87 19.58
CA THR A 80 40.58 7.80 18.21
C THR A 80 40.23 6.47 17.49
N GLU A 81 39.72 6.62 16.26
CA GLU A 81 39.70 5.68 15.10
C GLU A 81 38.80 4.41 15.05
N ASP A 82 37.73 4.54 14.24
CA ASP A 82 37.20 3.59 13.23
C ASP A 82 36.40 2.33 13.69
N PRO A 83 35.36 1.88 12.94
CA PRO A 83 34.16 2.62 12.60
C PRO A 83 32.80 1.92 12.92
N VAL A 84 31.85 2.76 13.35
CA VAL A 84 30.36 2.71 13.27
C VAL A 84 29.59 1.49 13.77
N ARG A 85 29.05 1.65 14.98
CA ARG A 85 27.61 1.42 15.21
C ARG A 85 26.84 2.65 14.77
N LEU A 86 25.55 2.52 14.43
CA LEU A 86 24.43 3.30 15.01
C LEU A 86 23.17 3.21 14.10
N TYR A 87 21.90 3.10 14.52
CA TYR A 87 21.10 2.63 15.69
C TYR A 87 19.61 2.73 15.23
N ALA A 88 18.64 2.39 16.10
CA ALA A 88 17.27 2.91 16.09
C ALA A 88 17.06 3.75 17.37
N PRO A 89 16.26 4.83 17.39
CA PRO A 89 15.83 5.49 18.62
C PRO A 89 14.40 5.11 19.03
N GLY A 90 14.10 5.27 20.31
CA GLY A 90 12.74 5.19 20.87
C GLY A 90 12.62 4.27 22.09
N ALA A 91 13.19 4.69 23.23
CA ALA A 91 12.92 4.08 24.53
C ALA A 91 11.60 4.64 25.08
N HIS A 92 10.61 3.78 25.38
CA HIS A 92 9.51 4.13 26.27
C HIS A 92 9.91 3.74 27.70
N HIS A 93 10.00 4.74 28.59
CA HIS A 93 10.01 4.55 30.04
C HIS A 93 8.60 4.16 30.54
N PRO A 94 8.46 3.31 31.57
CA PRO A 94 7.20 3.11 32.31
C PRO A 94 7.13 3.92 33.63
N GLY A 95 5.95 4.52 33.91
CA GLY A 95 5.43 5.01 35.23
C GLY A 95 6.06 6.28 35.83
N GLU A 96 5.38 7.23 36.51
CA GLU A 96 4.07 7.24 37.19
C GLU A 96 3.62 8.67 37.64
N THR A 97 2.28 8.90 37.60
CA THR A 97 1.35 9.72 38.46
C THR A 97 1.45 11.24 38.77
N GLU A 98 0.34 11.91 38.40
CA GLU A 98 -0.50 12.93 39.09
C GLU A 98 -0.09 14.42 39.29
N GLY A 99 -0.88 15.31 38.66
CA GLY A 99 -1.40 16.54 39.28
C GLY A 99 -1.06 17.88 38.59
N GLY A 100 -2.00 18.44 37.82
CA GLY A 100 -1.94 19.87 37.43
C GLY A 100 -2.74 20.22 36.16
N THR A 101 -3.65 21.17 36.29
CA THR A 101 -4.63 21.62 35.28
C THR A 101 -4.07 22.46 34.13
N ALA A 102 -4.78 22.37 33.00
CA ALA A 102 -5.11 23.41 32.01
C ALA A 102 -4.35 23.50 30.66
N GLU A 103 -5.19 23.55 29.63
CA GLU A 103 -5.10 24.16 28.29
C GLU A 103 -4.52 23.40 27.09
N GLU A 104 -5.35 23.40 26.05
CA GLU A 104 -5.30 22.66 24.79
C GLU A 104 -4.29 23.26 23.80
N ALA A 105 -3.45 22.41 23.22
CA ALA A 105 -2.87 22.58 21.89
C ALA A 105 -2.84 21.21 21.18
N PRO A 106 -3.16 21.10 19.88
CA PRO A 106 -3.31 19.81 19.22
C PRO A 106 -1.95 19.19 18.88
N GLU A 107 -1.67 18.04 19.47
CA GLU A 107 -0.51 17.19 19.16
C GLU A 107 -0.71 16.45 17.83
N ASP A 108 0.26 16.63 16.93
CA ASP A 108 0.40 15.98 15.63
C ASP A 108 0.89 14.52 15.84
N TYR A 109 -0.04 13.57 15.99
CA TYR A 109 0.27 12.14 16.02
C TYR A 109 0.40 11.59 14.60
N GLY A 110 1.63 11.56 14.07
CA GLY A 110 1.99 10.76 12.91
C GLY A 110 1.93 9.26 13.25
N ILE A 111 0.83 8.59 12.87
CA ILE A 111 0.68 7.13 12.99
C ILE A 111 1.73 6.43 12.10
N PRO A 112 2.53 5.47 12.59
CA PRO A 112 3.42 4.69 11.74
C PRO A 112 2.59 3.80 10.80
N VAL A 113 2.53 4.18 9.52
CA VAL A 113 1.85 3.41 8.48
C VAL A 113 2.61 2.12 8.22
N ARG A 114 2.01 0.98 8.62
CA ARG A 114 2.47 -0.35 8.19
C ARG A 114 1.97 -0.61 6.76
N VAL A 115 2.84 -0.38 5.78
CA VAL A 115 2.62 -0.88 4.42
C VAL A 115 2.76 -2.41 4.44
N PRO A 116 1.82 -3.19 3.89
CA PRO A 116 1.97 -4.64 3.79
C PRO A 116 3.23 -4.99 2.98
N GLY A 117 4.24 -5.54 3.64
CA GLY A 117 5.43 -6.05 2.96
C GLY A 117 5.11 -7.33 2.19
N ALA A 118 5.68 -7.48 0.99
CA ALA A 118 5.73 -8.79 0.32
C ALA A 118 6.48 -9.79 1.22
N ALA A 119 5.95 -11.01 1.36
CA ALA A 119 6.54 -12.03 2.22
C ALA A 119 8.00 -12.31 1.81
N ALA A 120 8.93 -12.19 2.76
CA ALA A 120 10.37 -12.39 2.56
C ALA A 120 10.75 -13.87 2.45
N LEU A 121 9.93 -14.78 3.00
CA LEU A 121 9.97 -16.22 2.76
C LEU A 121 8.96 -16.60 1.67
N PRO A 122 9.42 -17.10 0.51
CA PRO A 122 8.54 -17.63 -0.51
C PRO A 122 7.71 -18.79 0.05
N ARG A 123 6.38 -18.71 -0.09
CA ARG A 123 5.43 -19.79 0.28
C ARG A 123 5.55 -20.23 1.75
N ILE A 124 5.40 -19.28 2.68
CA ILE A 124 5.46 -19.49 4.13
C ILE A 124 4.65 -20.70 4.64
N LEU A 125 3.48 -20.97 4.08
CA LEU A 125 2.64 -22.13 4.43
C LEU A 125 3.28 -23.47 4.05
N ASP A 126 4.01 -23.52 2.93
CA ASP A 126 4.71 -24.72 2.50
C ASP A 126 5.94 -24.97 3.38
N VAL A 127 6.65 -23.91 3.81
CA VAL A 127 7.72 -24.02 4.81
C VAL A 127 7.18 -24.56 6.13
N GLN A 128 6.05 -24.02 6.61
CA GLN A 128 5.40 -24.51 7.82
C GLN A 128 4.99 -26.00 7.68
N ARG A 129 4.41 -26.41 6.55
CA ARG A 129 4.07 -27.81 6.26
C ARG A 129 5.31 -28.70 6.23
N ALA A 130 6.38 -28.26 5.60
CA ALA A 130 7.64 -29.01 5.48
C ALA A 130 8.29 -29.27 6.84
N LEU A 131 8.25 -28.30 7.75
CA LEU A 131 8.82 -28.43 9.09
C LEU A 131 7.96 -29.26 10.06
N ARG A 132 6.70 -29.63 9.72
CA ARG A 132 5.81 -30.43 10.59
C ARG A 132 6.43 -31.74 11.08
N ALA A 133 7.36 -32.31 10.31
CA ALA A 133 8.11 -33.49 10.71
C ALA A 133 8.79 -33.34 12.09
N LEU A 134 9.21 -32.12 12.46
CA LEU A 134 9.83 -31.84 13.76
C LEU A 134 8.90 -32.04 14.96
N GLN A 135 7.57 -32.07 14.76
CA GLN A 135 6.64 -32.44 15.83
C GLN A 135 6.85 -33.89 16.34
N ARG A 136 7.48 -34.75 15.53
CA ARG A 136 7.82 -36.12 15.89
C ARG A 136 9.27 -36.28 16.37
N HIS A 137 10.03 -35.20 16.42
CA HIS A 137 11.39 -35.23 16.92
C HIS A 137 11.39 -35.52 18.43
N ARG A 138 12.25 -36.46 18.86
CA ARG A 138 12.43 -36.81 20.27
C ARG A 138 13.88 -36.58 20.67
N PRO A 139 14.15 -35.76 21.70
CA PRO A 139 15.49 -35.56 22.21
C PRO A 139 16.03 -36.87 22.81
N PRO A 140 17.36 -37.08 22.84
CA PRO A 140 17.95 -38.31 23.36
C PRO A 140 17.94 -38.37 24.89
N ALA A 141 17.80 -37.23 25.57
CA ALA A 141 17.76 -37.15 27.03
C ALA A 141 16.43 -37.66 27.63
N PRO A 142 16.47 -38.25 28.84
CA PRO A 142 15.29 -38.74 29.54
C PRO A 142 14.33 -37.58 29.88
N PRO A 143 13.02 -37.75 29.67
CA PRO A 143 12.00 -36.70 29.69
C PRO A 143 12.03 -35.89 31.00
N THR A 144 11.97 -34.56 30.88
CA THR A 144 12.07 -33.65 32.03
C THR A 144 10.80 -33.58 32.88
N ARG A 145 9.66 -33.98 32.30
CA ARG A 145 8.36 -33.94 32.98
C ARG A 145 7.70 -35.30 32.89
N LEU A 146 7.40 -35.84 34.07
CA LEU A 146 6.58 -37.02 34.22
C LEU A 146 5.19 -36.57 34.67
N VAL A 147 4.16 -37.14 34.07
CA VAL A 147 2.76 -36.96 34.46
C VAL A 147 2.24 -38.28 35.00
N ILE A 148 1.26 -38.21 35.90
CA ILE A 148 0.61 -39.41 36.41
C ILE A 148 -0.16 -40.06 35.25
N ASP A 149 0.10 -41.34 35.03
CA ASP A 149 -0.76 -42.18 34.22
C ASP A 149 -1.97 -42.56 35.08
N GLU A 150 -3.05 -41.79 34.95
CA GLU A 150 -4.25 -41.95 35.76
C GLU A 150 -4.81 -43.39 35.70
N GLY A 151 -4.80 -43.99 34.50
CA GLY A 151 -5.27 -45.37 34.30
C GLY A 151 -4.35 -46.39 34.94
N ALA A 152 -3.04 -46.32 34.68
CA ALA A 152 -2.08 -47.25 35.27
C ALA A 152 -1.93 -47.08 36.80
N THR A 153 -2.10 -45.85 37.30
CA THR A 153 -2.13 -45.51 38.72
C THR A 153 -3.35 -46.12 39.40
N ALA A 154 -4.54 -45.98 38.82
CA ALA A 154 -5.76 -46.59 39.32
C ALA A 154 -5.62 -48.13 39.37
N ASP A 155 -5.09 -48.73 38.30
CA ASP A 155 -4.86 -50.16 38.20
C ASP A 155 -3.82 -50.70 39.19
N ALA A 156 -2.71 -49.99 39.39
CA ALA A 156 -1.68 -50.37 40.35
C ALA A 156 -2.19 -50.23 41.79
N SER A 157 -2.93 -49.16 42.07
CA SER A 157 -3.52 -48.90 43.39
C SER A 157 -4.62 -49.91 43.74
N ALA A 158 -5.45 -50.31 42.77
CA ALA A 158 -6.49 -51.32 42.95
C ALA A 158 -5.90 -52.70 43.28
N ARG A 159 -4.77 -53.06 42.65
CA ARG A 159 -4.06 -54.33 42.92
C ARG A 159 -3.31 -54.33 44.25
N ALA A 160 -2.98 -53.16 44.78
CA ALA A 160 -2.23 -53.01 46.03
C ALA A 160 -3.13 -52.95 47.29
N LEU A 161 -4.39 -53.40 47.20
CA LEU A 161 -5.32 -53.57 48.34
C LEU A 161 -5.49 -52.30 49.20
N GLY A 162 -5.62 -51.13 48.57
CA GLY A 162 -5.95 -49.87 49.23
C GLY A 162 -4.79 -48.86 49.37
N LEU A 163 -3.59 -49.19 48.88
CA LEU A 163 -2.48 -48.24 48.80
C LEU A 163 -2.49 -47.48 47.45
N LEU A 164 -2.41 -46.16 47.49
CA LEU A 164 -2.31 -45.32 46.29
C LEU A 164 -0.88 -45.37 45.72
N ILE A 165 -0.71 -45.98 44.55
CA ILE A 165 0.59 -46.12 43.87
C ILE A 165 0.61 -45.29 42.59
N PRO A 166 1.20 -44.08 42.59
CA PRO A 166 1.30 -43.26 41.39
C PRO A 166 2.23 -43.92 40.36
N VAL A 167 1.68 -44.26 39.20
CA VAL A 167 2.45 -44.68 38.02
C VAL A 167 2.70 -43.45 37.18
N LEU A 168 3.98 -43.10 37.02
CA LEU A 168 4.40 -41.96 36.24
C LEU A 168 4.70 -42.37 34.80
N ARG A 169 4.18 -41.61 33.84
CA ARG A 169 4.53 -41.72 32.42
C ARG A 169 5.13 -40.42 31.90
N PRO A 170 6.03 -40.48 30.92
CA PRO A 170 6.64 -39.27 30.38
C PRO A 170 5.64 -38.43 29.57
N GLU A 171 5.67 -37.12 29.78
CA GLU A 171 4.91 -36.17 28.96
C GLU A 171 5.66 -35.91 27.65
N SER A 172 5.34 -36.68 26.61
CA SER A 172 6.12 -36.72 25.38
C SER A 172 5.83 -35.60 24.36
N ARG A 173 5.09 -34.53 24.74
CA ARG A 173 4.73 -33.44 23.82
C ARG A 173 5.62 -32.22 24.07
N ARG A 174 6.25 -31.72 23.01
CA ARG A 174 7.04 -30.47 22.98
C ARG A 174 8.23 -30.47 23.94
N GLU A 175 9.11 -31.48 23.85
CA GLU A 175 10.31 -31.53 24.68
C GLU A 175 11.51 -30.75 24.12
N ALA A 176 11.53 -30.47 22.81
CA ALA A 176 12.66 -29.82 22.14
C ALA A 176 12.53 -28.30 22.13
N THR A 177 13.64 -27.58 22.26
CA THR A 177 13.71 -26.12 22.11
C THR A 177 14.38 -25.79 20.79
N VAL A 178 13.85 -24.84 20.01
CA VAL A 178 14.56 -24.33 18.83
C VAL A 178 15.30 -23.04 19.16
N ARG A 179 16.55 -22.95 18.74
CA ARG A 179 17.40 -21.76 18.84
C ARG A 179 17.60 -21.19 17.44
N LEU A 180 17.01 -20.04 17.18
CA LEU A 180 17.16 -19.27 15.95
C LEU A 180 18.25 -18.22 16.17
N VAL A 181 19.37 -18.36 15.47
CA VAL A 181 20.53 -17.46 15.61
C VAL A 181 20.77 -16.75 14.29
N MET A 182 20.56 -15.44 14.22
CA MET A 182 20.87 -14.64 13.03
C MET A 182 22.27 -14.04 13.12
N ASP A 183 23.08 -14.15 12.07
CA ASP A 183 24.32 -13.38 11.94
C ASP A 183 23.98 -11.87 11.86
N ALA A 184 24.60 -11.06 12.71
CA ALA A 184 24.38 -9.62 12.77
C ALA A 184 25.35 -8.82 11.88
N SER A 185 25.98 -9.48 10.90
CA SER A 185 26.83 -8.83 9.92
C SER A 185 26.04 -7.84 9.03
N PRO A 186 26.67 -6.77 8.50
CA PRO A 186 25.98 -5.74 7.70
C PRO A 186 25.15 -6.26 6.52
N SER A 187 25.65 -7.28 5.84
CA SER A 187 24.98 -7.92 4.69
C SER A 187 23.74 -8.70 5.11
N MET A 188 23.59 -9.03 6.39
CA MET A 188 22.41 -9.74 6.91
C MET A 188 21.20 -8.86 7.14
N ALA A 189 21.36 -7.53 7.12
CA ALA A 189 20.24 -6.59 7.28
C ALA A 189 19.14 -6.77 6.22
N VAL A 190 19.50 -7.17 4.99
CA VAL A 190 18.51 -7.43 3.92
C VAL A 190 17.57 -8.60 4.25
N TRP A 191 18.00 -9.51 5.13
CA TRP A 191 17.32 -10.77 5.47
C TRP A 191 16.54 -10.74 6.78
N GLN A 192 16.44 -9.57 7.43
CA GLN A 192 15.74 -9.40 8.71
C GLN A 192 14.28 -9.89 8.66
N ASP A 193 13.53 -9.46 7.64
CA ASP A 193 12.13 -9.81 7.47
C ASP A 193 11.95 -11.35 7.30
N MET A 194 12.86 -12.00 6.58
CA MET A 194 12.85 -13.47 6.41
C MET A 194 13.14 -14.20 7.74
N PHE A 195 14.05 -13.68 8.55
CA PHE A 195 14.36 -14.24 9.87
C PHE A 195 13.16 -14.14 10.81
N GLU A 196 12.44 -13.02 10.79
CA GLU A 196 11.21 -12.81 11.56
C GLU A 196 10.06 -13.72 11.10
N GLU A 197 9.91 -13.92 9.78
CA GLU A 197 8.95 -14.88 9.25
C GLU A 197 9.31 -16.32 9.63
N LEU A 198 10.59 -16.70 9.60
CA LEU A 198 11.04 -18.04 10.03
C LEU A 198 10.78 -18.26 11.52
N ARG A 199 11.01 -17.24 12.34
CA ARG A 199 10.63 -17.24 13.76
C ARG A 199 9.14 -17.48 13.93
N SER A 200 8.30 -16.74 13.21
CA SER A 200 6.84 -16.90 13.26
C SER A 200 6.40 -18.31 12.84
N VAL A 201 7.03 -18.89 11.82
CA VAL A 201 6.78 -20.28 11.42
C VAL A 201 7.12 -21.26 12.54
N CYS A 202 8.25 -21.10 13.21
CA CYS A 202 8.66 -21.97 14.32
C CYS A 202 7.71 -21.87 15.53
N GLU A 203 7.27 -20.65 15.87
CA GLU A 203 6.29 -20.40 16.95
C GLU A 203 4.94 -21.05 16.63
N ARG A 204 4.46 -20.94 15.38
CA ARG A 204 3.17 -21.51 14.94
C ARG A 204 3.20 -23.01 14.67
N LEU A 205 4.39 -23.63 14.61
CA LEU A 205 4.52 -25.06 14.32
C LEU A 205 4.03 -25.95 15.47
N GLY A 206 4.06 -25.44 16.70
CA GLY A 206 3.67 -26.18 17.91
C GLY A 206 4.53 -27.41 18.22
N ALA A 207 5.70 -27.54 17.57
CA ALA A 207 6.65 -28.64 17.75
C ALA A 207 7.59 -28.44 18.95
N PHE A 208 7.87 -27.18 19.30
CA PHE A 208 8.89 -26.82 20.28
C PHE A 208 8.28 -26.41 21.62
N ARG A 209 9.01 -26.66 22.71
CA ARG A 209 8.73 -26.15 24.06
C ARG A 209 8.84 -24.63 24.08
N ASP A 210 9.89 -24.15 23.43
CA ASP A 210 10.35 -22.76 23.46
C ASP A 210 11.06 -22.43 22.14
N VAL A 211 10.96 -21.17 21.72
CA VAL A 211 11.59 -20.60 20.52
C VAL A 211 12.51 -19.47 20.96
N GLN A 212 13.81 -19.74 21.01
CA GLN A 212 14.82 -18.80 21.48
C GLN A 212 15.45 -18.07 20.30
N VAL A 213 15.49 -16.74 20.36
CA VAL A 213 15.99 -15.88 19.29
C VAL A 213 17.24 -15.15 19.74
N HIS A 214 18.31 -15.26 18.95
CA HIS A 214 19.60 -14.62 19.21
C HIS A 214 20.19 -13.99 17.96
N TYR A 215 21.04 -12.98 18.16
CA TYR A 215 21.82 -12.35 17.11
C TYR A 215 23.30 -12.50 17.41
N LEU A 216 24.09 -12.96 16.44
CA LEU A 216 25.52 -13.19 16.58
C LEU A 216 26.30 -11.94 16.17
N HIS A 217 26.93 -11.30 17.15
CA HIS A 217 27.69 -10.08 17.04
C HIS A 217 29.19 -10.34 17.13
N ARG A 218 29.99 -9.55 16.40
CA ARG A 218 31.44 -9.49 16.58
C ARG A 218 31.77 -8.49 17.69
N ARG A 219 32.51 -8.92 18.70
CA ARG A 219 33.08 -8.04 19.71
C ARG A 219 34.36 -7.35 19.20
N PRO A 220 34.77 -6.23 19.82
CA PRO A 220 36.02 -5.54 19.45
C PRO A 220 37.26 -6.45 19.53
N ASP A 221 37.26 -7.42 20.44
CA ASP A 221 38.31 -8.44 20.61
C ASP A 221 38.29 -9.56 19.52
N GLY A 222 37.40 -9.47 18.53
CA GLY A 222 37.24 -10.46 17.47
C GLY A 222 36.45 -11.72 17.90
N THR A 223 35.97 -11.79 19.15
CA THR A 223 35.18 -12.92 19.62
C THR A 223 33.71 -12.82 19.22
N ALA A 224 33.05 -13.98 19.11
CA ALA A 224 31.64 -14.06 18.79
C ALA A 224 30.78 -13.96 20.07
N ALA A 225 29.78 -13.08 20.06
CA ALA A 225 28.89 -12.86 21.21
C ALA A 225 27.43 -12.83 20.77
N LEU A 226 26.52 -13.19 21.68
CA LEU A 226 25.09 -13.26 21.44
C LEU A 226 24.37 -12.05 22.04
N GLY A 227 23.56 -11.39 21.23
CA GLY A 227 22.60 -10.36 21.63
C GLY A 227 21.16 -10.83 21.46
N ARG A 228 20.22 -10.02 21.95
CA ARG A 228 18.77 -10.22 21.78
C ARG A 228 18.16 -9.48 20.60
N GLY A 229 18.93 -8.58 19.97
CA GLY A 229 18.49 -7.76 18.86
C GLY A 229 19.56 -7.58 17.78
N PRO A 230 19.17 -7.02 16.63
CA PRO A 230 20.04 -6.80 15.48
C PRO A 230 21.14 -5.77 15.76
N LEU A 231 20.95 -4.92 16.77
CA LEU A 231 21.98 -4.04 17.30
C LEU A 231 22.61 -4.67 18.55
N PRO A 232 23.93 -4.55 18.72
CA PRO A 232 24.61 -5.09 19.89
C PRO A 232 24.26 -4.27 21.15
N GLY A 233 23.26 -4.72 21.92
CA GLY A 233 22.88 -4.10 23.19
C GLY A 233 23.95 -4.26 24.29
N THR A 234 23.72 -3.67 25.47
CA THR A 234 24.61 -3.72 26.63
C THR A 234 24.74 -5.12 27.27
N GLY A 235 23.89 -6.08 26.88
CA GLY A 235 23.81 -7.43 27.43
C GLY A 235 24.43 -8.55 26.57
N LEU A 236 25.50 -8.30 25.80
CA LEU A 236 26.13 -9.34 24.98
C LEU A 236 26.68 -10.50 25.81
N ARG A 237 26.25 -11.74 25.53
CA ARG A 237 26.69 -12.96 26.22
C ARG A 237 27.64 -13.80 25.36
N SER A 238 28.37 -14.73 25.98
CA SER A 238 29.24 -15.65 25.25
C SER A 238 28.41 -16.61 24.38
N GLY A 239 28.86 -16.86 23.15
CA GLY A 239 28.25 -17.86 22.26
C GLY A 239 28.22 -19.27 22.84
N GLU A 240 29.17 -19.61 23.71
CA GLU A 240 29.26 -20.93 24.36
C GLU A 240 28.03 -21.25 25.22
N GLN A 241 27.22 -20.25 25.62
CA GLN A 241 26.01 -20.48 26.41
C GLN A 241 24.93 -21.27 25.65
N LEU A 242 24.98 -21.29 24.31
CA LEU A 242 24.07 -22.14 23.51
C LEU A 242 24.59 -23.57 23.33
N ARG A 243 25.67 -23.95 24.01
CA ARG A 243 26.08 -25.36 24.09
C ARG A 243 25.13 -26.10 25.03
N ASP A 244 24.37 -27.06 24.49
CA ASP A 244 23.43 -27.87 25.27
C ASP A 244 23.83 -29.36 25.25
N PRO A 245 24.57 -29.85 26.27
CA PRO A 245 24.97 -31.25 26.34
C PRO A 245 23.79 -32.21 26.53
N THR A 246 22.59 -31.72 26.85
CA THR A 246 21.39 -32.57 26.98
C THR A 246 20.80 -32.98 25.62
N GLY A 247 21.20 -32.31 24.53
CA GLY A 247 20.69 -32.57 23.18
C GLY A 247 19.19 -32.29 23.03
N ARG A 248 18.62 -31.43 23.89
CA ARG A 248 17.20 -31.02 23.84
C ARG A 248 16.96 -29.81 22.95
N ALA A 249 18.00 -29.02 22.72
CA ALA A 249 17.97 -27.94 21.76
C ALA A 249 18.11 -28.45 20.31
N LEU A 250 17.69 -27.62 19.37
CA LEU A 250 17.97 -27.70 17.95
C LEU A 250 18.35 -26.29 17.50
N THR A 251 19.51 -26.12 16.86
CA THR A 251 20.03 -24.79 16.51
C THR A 251 19.95 -24.57 15.00
N MET A 252 19.25 -23.50 14.58
CA MET A 252 19.23 -23.01 13.21
C MET A 252 19.94 -21.66 13.14
N MET A 253 21.07 -21.60 12.44
CA MET A 253 21.82 -20.37 12.23
C MET A 253 21.47 -19.76 10.88
N VAL A 254 20.97 -18.54 10.82
CA VAL A 254 20.69 -17.83 9.56
C VAL A 254 21.85 -16.89 9.26
N SER A 255 22.61 -17.17 8.19
CA SER A 255 23.79 -16.38 7.84
C SER A 255 24.16 -16.52 6.37
N ASP A 256 24.69 -15.44 5.81
CA ASP A 256 25.31 -15.41 4.49
C ASP A 256 26.72 -16.03 4.45
N CYS A 257 27.27 -16.37 5.63
CA CYS A 257 28.63 -16.86 5.85
C CYS A 257 29.74 -15.98 5.24
N ALA A 258 29.48 -14.68 5.04
CA ALA A 258 30.42 -13.75 4.40
C ALA A 258 31.07 -12.77 5.39
N GLY A 259 30.46 -12.59 6.58
CA GLY A 259 30.89 -11.63 7.58
C GLY A 259 32.27 -11.91 8.23
N PRO A 260 32.84 -10.92 8.96
CA PRO A 260 34.17 -11.03 9.56
C PRO A 260 34.33 -12.19 10.55
N LEU A 261 33.27 -12.54 11.31
CA LEU A 261 33.29 -13.69 12.22
C LEU A 261 33.53 -15.03 11.52
N TRP A 262 33.05 -15.14 10.28
CA TRP A 262 33.28 -16.32 9.45
C TRP A 262 34.69 -16.30 8.86
N ARG A 263 35.17 -15.14 8.41
CA ARG A 263 36.56 -15.01 7.93
C ARG A 263 37.56 -15.38 9.04
N GLU A 264 37.33 -14.92 10.27
CA GLU A 264 38.20 -15.14 11.43
C GLU A 264 38.09 -16.56 12.03
N GLY A 265 37.21 -17.40 11.47
CA GLY A 265 36.95 -18.76 11.95
C GLY A 265 36.11 -18.83 13.23
N ALA A 266 35.76 -17.68 13.84
CA ALA A 266 35.07 -17.63 15.14
C ALA A 266 33.66 -18.21 15.07
N ALA A 267 32.92 -17.94 13.99
CA ALA A 267 31.60 -18.53 13.76
C ALA A 267 31.68 -20.05 13.55
N GLN A 268 32.68 -20.55 12.82
CA GLN A 268 32.88 -21.97 12.55
C GLN A 268 33.26 -22.73 13.83
N ARG A 269 34.15 -22.18 14.66
CA ARG A 269 34.52 -22.77 15.95
C ARG A 269 33.30 -22.86 16.87
N LEU A 270 32.49 -21.80 16.94
CA LEU A 270 31.27 -21.79 17.74
C LEU A 270 30.23 -22.81 17.22
N LEU A 271 30.05 -22.89 15.90
CA LEU A 271 29.15 -23.84 15.27
C LEU A 271 29.60 -25.29 15.49
N TYR A 272 30.92 -25.55 15.49
CA TYR A 272 31.49 -26.85 15.87
C TYR A 272 31.06 -27.23 17.29
N ARG A 273 31.23 -26.31 18.26
CA ARG A 273 30.90 -26.53 19.68
C ARG A 273 29.41 -26.79 19.91
N TRP A 274 28.54 -26.17 19.13
CA TRP A 274 27.11 -26.45 19.16
C TRP A 274 26.79 -27.81 18.53
N ALA A 275 27.34 -28.09 17.34
CA ALA A 275 27.08 -29.31 16.58
C ALA A 275 27.60 -30.58 17.28
N GLU A 276 28.53 -30.46 18.23
CA GLU A 276 28.97 -31.57 19.08
C GLU A 276 27.85 -32.14 19.97
N CYS A 277 26.88 -31.31 20.37
CA CYS A 277 25.89 -31.69 21.38
C CYS A 277 24.44 -31.73 20.85
N THR A 278 24.12 -30.91 19.85
CA THR A 278 22.76 -30.72 19.32
C THR A 278 22.76 -30.79 17.79
N PRO A 279 21.67 -31.21 17.14
CA PRO A 279 21.46 -30.96 15.72
C PRO A 279 21.60 -29.46 15.42
N CYS A 280 22.51 -29.14 14.50
CA CYS A 280 22.76 -27.79 14.02
C CYS A 280 22.59 -27.73 12.51
N MET A 281 22.12 -26.60 11.99
CA MET A 281 22.06 -26.34 10.56
C MET A 281 22.27 -24.84 10.28
N VAL A 282 22.77 -24.51 9.09
CA VAL A 282 22.92 -23.12 8.60
C VAL A 282 21.91 -22.85 7.50
N VAL A 283 20.98 -21.91 7.71
CA VAL A 283 20.06 -21.41 6.69
C VAL A 283 20.82 -20.32 5.95
N GLN A 284 21.19 -20.61 4.71
CA GLN A 284 22.06 -19.79 3.91
C GLN A 284 21.21 -19.16 2.78
N PRO A 285 20.84 -17.88 2.90
CA PRO A 285 19.84 -17.27 2.02
C PRO A 285 20.38 -16.83 0.66
N LEU A 286 21.71 -16.79 0.50
CA LEU A 286 22.31 -16.55 -0.81
C LEU A 286 22.00 -17.70 -1.79
N PRO A 287 21.93 -17.42 -3.10
CA PRO A 287 21.82 -18.46 -4.10
C PRO A 287 22.97 -19.47 -3.98
N GLN A 288 22.65 -20.76 -4.11
CA GLN A 288 23.60 -21.87 -3.87
C GLN A 288 24.92 -21.74 -4.66
N ARG A 289 24.89 -21.12 -5.85
CA ARG A 289 26.09 -20.83 -6.67
C ARG A 289 27.15 -19.98 -5.93
N LEU A 290 26.73 -19.16 -4.96
CA LEU A 290 27.61 -18.25 -4.22
C LEU A 290 28.20 -18.89 -2.96
N TRP A 291 27.67 -20.02 -2.49
CA TRP A 291 28.12 -20.64 -1.22
C TRP A 291 29.58 -21.05 -1.25
N GLY A 292 30.08 -21.50 -2.40
CA GLY A 292 31.49 -21.82 -2.60
C GLY A 292 32.45 -20.63 -2.46
N ARG A 293 31.93 -19.40 -2.44
CA ARG A 293 32.68 -18.14 -2.25
C ARG A 293 32.51 -17.54 -0.85
N SER A 294 31.64 -18.12 -0.03
CA SER A 294 31.51 -17.77 1.39
C SER A 294 32.69 -18.32 2.20
N TRP A 295 32.81 -17.90 3.45
CA TRP A 295 33.78 -18.45 4.41
C TRP A 295 33.33 -19.77 5.04
N LEU A 296 32.17 -20.30 4.63
CA LEU A 296 31.73 -21.67 4.91
C LEU A 296 31.40 -22.39 3.58
N PRO A 297 32.41 -22.72 2.76
CA PRO A 297 32.18 -23.38 1.48
C PRO A 297 31.57 -24.76 1.70
N THR A 298 30.60 -25.13 0.86
CA THR A 298 29.90 -26.40 0.99
C THR A 298 30.54 -27.53 0.16
N GLU A 299 30.36 -28.75 0.65
CA GLU A 299 30.59 -30.00 -0.06
C GLU A 299 29.25 -30.70 -0.30
N ARG A 300 29.02 -31.15 -1.54
CA ARG A 300 27.84 -31.90 -1.92
C ARG A 300 28.00 -33.39 -1.61
N GLY A 301 26.96 -34.01 -1.08
CA GLY A 301 26.94 -35.44 -0.81
C GLY A 301 25.61 -35.93 -0.26
N THR A 302 25.65 -37.05 0.45
CA THR A 302 24.49 -37.63 1.12
C THR A 302 24.65 -37.62 2.64
N LEU A 303 23.65 -37.11 3.35
CA LEU A 303 23.53 -37.15 4.80
C LEU A 303 22.61 -38.30 5.23
N ALA A 304 23.06 -39.11 6.18
CA ALA A 304 22.26 -40.15 6.82
C ALA A 304 22.29 -39.96 8.34
N ARG A 305 21.18 -40.29 9.01
CA ARG A 305 21.14 -40.37 10.47
C ARG A 305 21.69 -41.72 10.90
N LEU A 306 22.62 -41.74 11.86
CA LEU A 306 23.07 -42.99 12.48
C LEU A 306 22.08 -43.41 13.57
N GLU A 307 21.74 -44.69 13.63
CA GLU A 307 20.91 -45.26 14.71
C GLU A 307 21.77 -45.53 15.96
N GLY A 308 21.31 -45.08 17.13
CA GLY A 308 22.01 -45.21 18.42
C GLY A 308 21.70 -44.07 19.41
N ALA A 309 22.31 -44.11 20.59
CA ALA A 309 22.09 -43.16 21.70
C ALA A 309 22.60 -41.72 21.47
N GLY A 310 22.94 -41.37 20.22
CA GLY A 310 23.34 -40.03 19.82
C GLY A 310 22.77 -39.67 18.46
N GLN A 311 22.29 -38.43 18.30
CA GLN A 311 21.72 -37.92 17.05
C GLN A 311 22.82 -37.49 16.05
N LYS A 312 23.77 -38.39 15.77
CA LYS A 312 24.91 -38.08 14.88
C LYS A 312 24.51 -38.25 13.42
N LEU A 313 24.80 -37.21 12.61
CA LEU A 313 24.66 -37.25 11.16
C LEU A 313 25.97 -37.75 10.54
N ARG A 314 25.87 -38.71 9.62
CA ARG A 314 26.98 -39.19 8.80
C ARG A 314 26.86 -38.58 7.41
N PHE A 315 27.91 -37.87 6.99
CA PHE A 315 28.02 -37.33 5.64
C PHE A 315 28.92 -38.23 4.78
N ARG A 316 28.47 -38.50 3.55
CA ARG A 316 29.29 -39.13 2.51
C ARG A 316 29.38 -38.17 1.32
N PRO A 317 30.57 -37.62 1.01
CA PRO A 317 30.74 -36.70 -0.10
C PRO A 317 30.58 -37.42 -1.45
N ASP A 318 30.04 -36.72 -2.45
CA ASP A 318 29.91 -37.25 -3.82
C ASP A 318 31.25 -37.27 -4.57
N ARG A 319 32.18 -36.41 -4.17
CA ARG A 319 33.51 -36.24 -4.78
C ARG A 319 34.57 -36.10 -3.69
N PRO A 320 35.83 -36.50 -3.96
CA PRO A 320 36.93 -36.26 -3.01
C PRO A 320 37.13 -34.76 -2.77
N SER A 321 37.55 -34.39 -1.56
CA SER A 321 37.82 -32.99 -1.21
C SER A 321 38.93 -32.40 -2.09
N MET A 322 38.76 -31.14 -2.49
CA MET A 322 39.77 -30.40 -3.25
C MET A 322 41.03 -30.14 -2.39
N PRO A 323 42.23 -30.09 -3.00
CA PRO A 323 43.46 -29.73 -2.29
C PRO A 323 43.32 -28.37 -1.57
N GLY A 324 43.75 -28.30 -0.30
CA GLY A 324 43.69 -27.07 0.51
C GLY A 324 42.39 -26.86 1.30
N ARG A 325 41.40 -27.76 1.21
CA ARG A 325 40.21 -27.73 2.08
C ARG A 325 40.41 -28.61 3.32
N PRO A 326 39.85 -28.25 4.49
CA PRO A 326 39.91 -29.10 5.67
C PRO A 326 39.22 -30.45 5.42
N THR A 327 39.96 -31.54 5.57
CA THR A 327 39.46 -32.91 5.35
C THR A 327 38.95 -33.59 6.65
N GLY A 328 39.05 -32.91 7.80
CA GLY A 328 38.52 -33.32 9.10
C GLY A 328 37.34 -32.45 9.59
N GLY A 329 36.82 -32.76 10.78
CA GLY A 329 35.77 -31.95 11.44
C GLY A 329 34.33 -32.46 11.30
N LEU A 330 33.39 -31.71 11.87
CA LEU A 330 31.96 -32.00 11.80
C LEU A 330 31.35 -31.46 10.51
N ALA A 331 30.46 -32.24 9.90
CA ALA A 331 29.68 -31.84 8.74
C ALA A 331 28.36 -31.21 9.19
N VAL A 332 28.24 -29.89 8.99
CA VAL A 332 27.03 -29.15 9.36
C VAL A 332 26.20 -28.90 8.10
N PRO A 333 24.92 -29.33 8.06
CA PRO A 333 24.03 -29.07 6.93
C PRO A 333 23.86 -27.57 6.64
N VAL A 334 24.02 -27.19 5.38
CA VAL A 334 23.77 -25.84 4.87
C VAL A 334 22.58 -25.91 3.91
N LEU A 335 21.50 -25.20 4.22
CA LEU A 335 20.22 -25.32 3.53
C LEU A 335 19.77 -23.96 2.98
N PRO A 336 19.22 -23.91 1.75
CA PRO A 336 18.51 -22.71 1.31
C PRO A 336 17.20 -22.57 2.13
N PRO A 337 16.63 -21.36 2.24
CA PRO A 337 15.34 -21.11 2.89
C PRO A 337 14.17 -21.61 2.02
N SER A 338 14.16 -22.90 1.68
CA SER A 338 13.15 -23.52 0.81
C SER A 338 12.41 -24.65 1.53
N PRO A 339 11.10 -24.85 1.24
CA PRO A 339 10.31 -25.93 1.84
C PRO A 339 10.94 -27.31 1.63
N THR A 340 11.48 -27.57 0.43
CA THR A 340 12.05 -28.88 0.08
C THR A 340 13.27 -29.21 0.94
N ALA A 341 14.22 -28.28 1.05
CA ALA A 341 15.46 -28.52 1.79
C ALA A 341 15.21 -28.59 3.30
N LEU A 342 14.43 -27.64 3.84
CA LEU A 342 14.05 -27.60 5.26
C LEU A 342 13.24 -28.85 5.65
N GLY A 343 12.31 -29.29 4.79
CA GLY A 343 11.50 -30.49 5.03
C GLY A 343 12.30 -31.79 4.96
N ALA A 344 13.25 -31.89 4.03
CA ALA A 344 14.12 -33.05 3.94
C ALA A 344 15.00 -33.21 5.19
N TRP A 345 15.56 -32.10 5.68
CA TRP A 345 16.31 -32.07 6.93
C TRP A 345 15.43 -32.35 8.16
N ALA A 346 14.24 -31.74 8.23
CA ALA A 346 13.29 -31.97 9.33
C ALA A 346 12.89 -33.45 9.45
N ARG A 347 12.62 -34.13 8.33
CA ARG A 347 12.33 -35.58 8.32
C ARG A 347 13.53 -36.42 8.73
N LEU A 348 14.75 -36.03 8.30
CA LEU A 348 15.99 -36.72 8.67
C LEU A 348 16.22 -36.66 10.19
N VAL A 349 16.09 -35.48 10.80
CA VAL A 349 16.29 -35.26 12.25
C VAL A 349 15.15 -35.87 13.08
N ALA A 350 13.93 -35.90 12.54
CA ALA A 350 12.79 -36.56 13.19
C ALA A 350 12.81 -38.10 13.04
N GLY A 351 13.74 -38.69 12.28
CA GLY A 351 13.80 -40.13 12.05
C GLY A 351 12.63 -40.67 11.21
N LEU A 352 12.00 -39.82 10.39
CA LEU A 352 10.84 -40.18 9.55
C LEU A 352 11.23 -40.52 8.09
N GLY A 353 12.52 -40.42 7.74
CA GLY A 353 13.03 -40.72 6.40
C GLY A 353 13.41 -42.19 6.23
N THR A 354 13.27 -42.71 5.02
CA THR A 354 13.57 -44.12 4.66
C THR A 354 15.01 -44.36 4.17
N GLY A 355 15.89 -43.33 4.20
CA GLY A 355 17.27 -43.46 3.73
C GLY A 355 18.08 -42.16 3.72
N PRO A 356 19.33 -42.19 3.17
CA PRO A 356 20.18 -41.01 3.04
C PRO A 356 19.54 -39.91 2.17
N VAL A 357 19.78 -38.65 2.53
CA VAL A 357 19.22 -37.45 1.86
C VAL A 357 20.35 -36.67 1.20
N ALA A 358 20.15 -36.19 -0.03
CA ALA A 358 21.09 -35.30 -0.69
C ALA A 358 21.23 -33.98 0.10
N ALA A 359 22.46 -33.54 0.31
CA ALA A 359 22.75 -32.40 1.16
C ALA A 359 24.03 -31.66 0.75
N GLU A 360 24.04 -30.38 1.09
CA GLU A 360 25.22 -29.54 1.12
C GLU A 360 25.67 -29.40 2.58
N VAL A 361 26.96 -29.59 2.85
CA VAL A 361 27.51 -29.45 4.20
C VAL A 361 28.71 -28.53 4.23
N GLY A 362 28.77 -27.69 5.25
CA GLY A 362 29.97 -26.95 5.63
C GLY A 362 30.79 -27.76 6.63
N ARG A 363 32.11 -27.79 6.47
CA ARG A 363 33.01 -28.42 7.44
C ARG A 363 33.45 -27.43 8.50
N VAL A 364 33.23 -27.77 9.76
CA VAL A 364 33.68 -26.99 10.91
C VAL A 364 34.65 -27.80 11.76
N LEU A 365 35.62 -27.12 12.35
CA LEU A 365 36.70 -27.70 13.15
C LEU A 365 36.68 -27.08 14.54
N ALA A 366 37.13 -27.82 15.55
CA ALA A 366 37.34 -27.28 16.91
C ALA A 366 38.26 -26.05 16.88
N ASP A 367 39.39 -26.18 16.18
CA ASP A 367 40.37 -25.12 15.97
C ASP A 367 40.32 -24.63 14.52
N HIS A 368 39.15 -24.15 14.08
CA HIS A 368 38.98 -23.66 12.71
C HIS A 368 39.90 -22.46 12.44
N PRO A 369 40.74 -22.52 11.39
CA PRO A 369 41.70 -21.46 11.12
C PRO A 369 41.01 -20.20 10.60
N ALA A 370 41.59 -19.03 10.89
CA ALA A 370 41.21 -17.80 10.23
C ALA A 370 41.69 -17.82 8.77
N ALA A 371 40.85 -17.34 7.86
CA ALA A 371 41.23 -17.16 6.47
C ALA A 371 42.16 -15.93 6.32
N PRO A 372 43.12 -15.98 5.38
CA PRO A 372 44.01 -14.84 5.12
C PRO A 372 43.19 -13.62 4.68
N VAL A 373 43.56 -12.44 5.18
CA VAL A 373 42.93 -11.17 4.80
C VAL A 373 43.20 -10.92 3.32
N PRO A 374 42.15 -10.79 2.47
CA PRO A 374 42.38 -10.43 1.08
C PRO A 374 42.98 -9.01 0.99
N PRO A 375 43.85 -8.74 -0.01
CA PRO A 375 44.43 -7.41 -0.18
C PRO A 375 43.33 -6.36 -0.36
N PRO A 376 43.49 -5.13 0.18
CA PRO A 376 42.47 -4.10 0.11
C PRO A 376 42.07 -3.80 -1.35
N PRO A 377 40.77 -3.58 -1.65
CA PRO A 377 40.28 -3.38 -3.03
C PRO A 377 40.84 -2.15 -3.76
N ALA A 378 41.61 -1.29 -3.07
CA ALA A 378 42.08 0.02 -3.54
C ALA A 378 43.18 -0.02 -4.63
N VAL A 379 43.48 -1.19 -5.23
CA VAL A 379 44.55 -1.35 -6.23
C VAL A 379 44.01 -1.55 -7.65
N ARG A 380 42.69 -1.74 -7.83
CA ARG A 380 42.10 -2.08 -9.13
C ARG A 380 41.31 -0.91 -9.74
N PRO A 381 41.42 -0.67 -11.06
CA PRO A 381 40.65 0.37 -11.72
C PRO A 381 39.13 0.09 -11.62
N PRO A 382 38.29 1.12 -11.43
CA PRO A 382 36.84 0.94 -11.24
C PRO A 382 36.13 0.13 -12.33
N ARG A 383 36.58 0.26 -13.59
CA ARG A 383 36.06 -0.53 -14.72
C ARG A 383 36.31 -2.04 -14.57
N GLU A 384 37.44 -2.43 -13.99
CA GLU A 384 37.74 -3.85 -13.73
C GLU A 384 36.86 -4.40 -12.61
N LEU A 385 36.62 -3.62 -11.55
CA LEU A 385 35.69 -3.99 -10.47
C LEU A 385 34.27 -4.25 -11.00
N VAL A 386 33.76 -3.33 -11.83
CA VAL A 386 32.44 -3.48 -12.47
C VAL A 386 32.42 -4.63 -13.47
N ALA A 387 33.46 -4.82 -14.28
CA ALA A 387 33.53 -5.93 -15.23
C ALA A 387 33.53 -7.30 -14.52
N ARG A 388 34.27 -7.43 -13.42
CA ARG A 388 34.31 -8.64 -12.60
C ARG A 388 32.95 -8.91 -11.95
N PHE A 389 32.29 -7.89 -11.43
CA PHE A 389 30.92 -8.01 -10.92
C PHE A 389 29.97 -8.50 -12.02
N ARG A 390 29.95 -7.84 -13.20
CA ARG A 390 29.13 -8.22 -14.36
C ARG A 390 29.38 -9.66 -14.83
N SER A 391 30.63 -10.14 -14.76
CA SER A 391 30.98 -11.49 -15.18
C SER A 391 30.50 -12.60 -14.23
N SER A 392 30.14 -12.25 -13.00
CA SER A 392 29.95 -13.24 -11.93
C SER A 392 28.68 -13.08 -11.10
N ALA A 393 27.99 -11.95 -11.23
CA ALA A 393 26.73 -11.65 -10.56
C ALA A 393 25.51 -12.04 -11.41
N ALA A 394 24.34 -12.17 -10.79
CA ALA A 394 23.10 -12.31 -11.53
C ALA A 394 22.83 -11.09 -12.42
N PRO A 395 22.22 -11.26 -13.61
CA PRO A 395 21.82 -10.14 -14.47
C PRO A 395 20.98 -9.09 -13.73
N ARG A 396 20.07 -9.53 -12.85
CA ARG A 396 19.23 -8.66 -12.03
C ARG A 396 20.02 -7.89 -10.98
N ALA A 397 21.00 -8.50 -10.33
CA ALA A 397 21.92 -7.81 -9.41
C ALA A 397 22.77 -6.76 -10.15
N VAL A 398 23.19 -7.04 -11.39
CA VAL A 398 23.89 -6.07 -12.25
C VAL A 398 23.00 -4.88 -12.58
N GLN A 399 21.77 -5.13 -13.01
CA GLN A 399 20.80 -4.08 -13.34
C GLN A 399 20.41 -3.26 -12.09
N LEU A 400 20.25 -3.91 -10.94
CA LEU A 400 20.00 -3.24 -9.67
C LEU A 400 21.16 -2.30 -9.30
N ALA A 401 22.41 -2.74 -9.46
CA ALA A 401 23.58 -1.87 -9.23
C ALA A 401 23.60 -0.64 -10.15
N VAL A 402 23.07 -0.75 -11.38
CA VAL A 402 22.90 0.38 -12.31
C VAL A 402 21.83 1.34 -11.80
N TYR A 403 20.65 0.89 -11.38
CA TYR A 403 19.63 1.78 -10.82
C TYR A 403 20.06 2.45 -9.51
N LEU A 404 20.74 1.70 -8.63
CA LEU A 404 21.31 2.22 -7.39
C LEU A 404 22.37 3.30 -7.62
N SER A 405 22.98 3.37 -8.80
CA SER A 405 23.95 4.41 -9.14
C SER A 405 23.35 5.82 -9.20
N ALA A 406 22.03 5.91 -9.41
CA ALA A 406 21.24 7.15 -9.46
C ALA A 406 20.44 7.42 -8.18
N ALA A 407 20.70 6.69 -7.08
CA ALA A 407 19.97 6.86 -5.82
C ALA A 407 20.92 7.06 -4.63
N PRO A 408 20.48 7.76 -3.57
CA PRO A 408 21.15 7.73 -2.28
C PRO A 408 21.18 6.30 -1.71
N LEU A 409 22.36 5.86 -1.27
CA LEU A 409 22.56 4.46 -0.89
C LEU A 409 22.32 4.22 0.60
N THR A 410 21.11 4.48 1.08
CA THR A 410 20.65 3.93 2.36
C THR A 410 19.89 2.63 2.11
N LEU A 411 19.94 1.69 3.05
CA LEU A 411 19.24 0.42 2.86
C LEU A 411 17.73 0.56 2.56
N PRO A 412 16.97 1.46 3.22
CA PRO A 412 15.56 1.70 2.88
C PRO A 412 15.38 2.20 1.45
N VAL A 413 16.21 3.15 0.99
CA VAL A 413 16.16 3.67 -0.39
C VAL A 413 16.58 2.59 -1.39
N MET A 414 17.59 1.78 -1.08
CA MET A 414 18.00 0.67 -1.94
C MET A 414 16.87 -0.35 -2.11
N ARG A 415 16.13 -0.66 -1.03
CA ARG A 415 14.94 -1.54 -1.07
C ARG A 415 13.77 -0.91 -1.81
N LEU A 416 13.58 0.41 -1.69
CA LEU A 416 12.61 1.14 -2.48
C LEU A 416 12.92 1.02 -3.96
N VAL A 417 14.14 1.38 -4.39
CA VAL A 417 14.59 1.30 -5.78
C VAL A 417 14.48 -0.12 -6.30
N GLN A 418 14.83 -1.11 -5.49
CA GLN A 418 14.64 -2.52 -5.83
C GLN A 418 13.17 -2.81 -6.15
N ARG A 419 12.22 -2.40 -5.30
CA ARG A 419 10.79 -2.69 -5.45
C ARG A 419 10.13 -1.91 -6.60
N THR A 420 10.55 -0.68 -6.85
CA THR A 420 9.94 0.18 -7.86
C THR A 420 10.54 -0.06 -9.25
N MET A 421 11.86 -0.22 -9.35
CA MET A 421 12.54 -0.36 -10.64
C MET A 421 12.71 -1.83 -11.07
N LEU A 422 12.74 -2.76 -10.12
CA LEU A 422 12.94 -4.20 -10.38
C LEU A 422 12.04 -5.07 -9.48
N PRO A 423 10.70 -4.99 -9.62
CA PRO A 423 9.76 -5.68 -8.72
C PRO A 423 9.93 -7.22 -8.69
N ASP A 424 10.43 -7.81 -9.77
CA ASP A 424 10.72 -9.26 -9.87
C ASP A 424 12.08 -9.67 -9.27
N SER A 425 12.85 -8.72 -8.72
CA SER A 425 14.14 -9.02 -8.09
C SER A 425 13.94 -9.57 -6.68
N GLU A 426 14.82 -10.49 -6.28
CA GLU A 426 14.79 -11.11 -4.96
C GLU A 426 15.73 -10.37 -4.00
N PRO A 427 15.54 -10.47 -2.66
CA PRO A 427 16.49 -9.90 -1.71
C PRO A 427 17.94 -10.42 -1.90
N SER A 428 18.10 -11.59 -2.55
CA SER A 428 19.38 -12.17 -2.97
C SER A 428 20.13 -11.30 -3.98
N ASP A 429 19.43 -10.62 -4.89
CA ASP A 429 20.03 -9.74 -5.90
C ASP A 429 20.67 -8.50 -5.23
N LEU A 430 19.98 -7.90 -4.25
CA LEU A 430 20.50 -6.79 -3.45
C LEU A 430 21.68 -7.23 -2.57
N ALA A 431 21.59 -8.42 -1.96
CA ALA A 431 22.69 -8.99 -1.19
C ALA A 431 23.96 -9.19 -2.04
N GLU A 432 23.80 -9.64 -3.30
CA GLU A 432 24.91 -9.81 -4.24
C GLU A 432 25.58 -8.47 -4.59
N VAL A 433 24.83 -7.36 -4.66
CA VAL A 433 25.39 -6.00 -4.80
C VAL A 433 26.16 -5.60 -3.53
N LEU A 434 25.62 -5.82 -2.34
CA LEU A 434 26.30 -5.49 -1.07
C LEU A 434 27.60 -6.28 -0.87
N LEU A 435 27.64 -7.54 -1.33
CA LEU A 435 28.80 -8.44 -1.22
C LEU A 435 29.78 -8.34 -2.40
N SER A 436 29.47 -7.54 -3.42
CA SER A 436 30.26 -7.41 -4.65
C SER A 436 31.62 -6.74 -4.46
N GLY A 437 31.79 -5.98 -3.37
CA GLY A 437 32.92 -5.08 -3.17
C GLY A 437 32.83 -3.76 -3.95
N LEU A 438 31.71 -3.49 -4.64
CA LEU A 438 31.44 -2.20 -5.29
C LEU A 438 31.02 -1.11 -4.31
N LEU A 439 30.51 -1.51 -3.15
CA LEU A 439 30.03 -0.64 -2.08
C LEU A 439 30.94 -0.73 -0.85
N ARG A 440 31.13 0.40 -0.19
CA ARG A 440 31.73 0.53 1.15
C ARG A 440 30.72 1.24 2.06
N ARG A 441 30.83 1.07 3.37
CA ARG A 441 30.03 1.87 4.32
C ARG A 441 30.67 3.24 4.55
N SER A 442 29.86 4.29 4.64
CA SER A 442 30.28 5.62 5.11
C SER A 442 30.42 5.62 6.64
N GLY A 443 31.26 6.51 7.21
CA GLY A 443 31.82 6.46 8.58
C GLY A 443 30.85 6.52 9.79
N PRO A 444 31.38 6.70 11.04
CA PRO A 444 30.69 6.42 12.32
C PRO A 444 29.50 7.32 12.70
N GLY A 445 28.36 7.22 12.01
CA GLY A 445 27.16 7.99 12.36
C GLY A 445 25.86 7.17 12.44
N PRO A 446 24.80 7.68 13.10
CA PRO A 446 23.46 7.11 13.03
C PRO A 446 22.92 7.24 11.62
N GLY A 447 22.60 6.09 11.01
CA GLY A 447 22.21 5.98 9.60
C GLY A 447 23.19 5.11 8.84
N HIS A 448 22.77 3.92 8.44
CA HIS A 448 23.59 2.97 7.67
C HIS A 448 23.70 3.41 6.20
N TRP A 449 24.64 4.32 5.93
CA TRP A 449 24.96 4.82 4.59
C TRP A 449 25.99 3.94 3.89
N TYR A 450 25.74 3.64 2.63
CA TYR A 450 26.71 3.04 1.72
C TYR A 450 27.21 4.09 0.73
N GLU A 451 28.40 3.86 0.20
CA GLU A 451 29.01 4.65 -0.86
C GLU A 451 29.60 3.69 -1.88
N PHE A 452 29.55 4.07 -3.16
CA PHE A 452 30.34 3.35 -4.15
C PHE A 452 31.83 3.55 -3.88
N VAL A 453 32.63 2.51 -4.13
CA VAL A 453 34.09 2.66 -4.25
C VAL A 453 34.37 3.77 -5.28
N PRO A 454 35.32 4.69 -5.03
CA PRO A 454 35.56 5.84 -5.90
C PRO A 454 35.65 5.46 -7.39
N GLY A 455 34.89 6.17 -8.24
CA GLY A 455 34.82 5.94 -9.69
C GLY A 455 33.93 4.78 -10.16
N VAL A 456 33.43 3.91 -9.28
CA VAL A 456 32.50 2.82 -9.66
C VAL A 456 31.12 3.36 -10.05
N GLN A 457 30.63 4.38 -9.33
CA GLN A 457 29.33 5.00 -9.61
C GLN A 457 29.26 5.54 -11.05
N ASP A 458 30.34 6.19 -11.54
CA ASP A 458 30.36 6.79 -12.87
C ASP A 458 30.33 5.73 -13.99
N VAL A 459 30.94 4.57 -13.74
CA VAL A 459 30.91 3.42 -14.65
C VAL A 459 29.53 2.76 -14.68
N LEU A 460 28.83 2.71 -13.54
CA LEU A 460 27.48 2.14 -13.43
C LEU A 460 26.38 3.09 -13.90
N LEU A 461 26.60 4.42 -13.83
CA LEU A 461 25.71 5.42 -14.41
C LEU A 461 25.75 5.41 -15.95
N GLY A 462 26.87 4.99 -16.55
CA GLY A 462 27.07 5.02 -18.00
C GLY A 462 25.97 4.35 -18.84
N PRO A 463 25.50 3.13 -18.49
CA PRO A 463 24.43 2.43 -19.19
C PRO A 463 22.99 2.90 -18.89
N LEU A 464 22.78 3.74 -17.87
CA LEU A 464 21.44 4.13 -17.42
C LEU A 464 20.82 5.15 -18.39
N GLY A 465 19.59 4.93 -18.83
CA GLY A 465 18.86 5.88 -19.69
C GLY A 465 18.40 7.14 -18.94
N ARG A 466 18.12 8.24 -19.67
CA ARG A 466 17.59 9.49 -19.08
C ARG A 466 16.25 9.25 -18.36
N ASP A 467 15.34 8.54 -19.02
CA ASP A 467 13.99 8.29 -18.49
C ASP A 467 14.04 7.36 -17.28
N GLU A 468 14.91 6.34 -17.31
CA GLU A 468 15.15 5.44 -16.18
C GLU A 468 15.74 6.18 -14.98
N ALA A 469 16.70 7.09 -15.20
CA ALA A 469 17.28 7.92 -14.15
C ALA A 469 16.26 8.89 -13.53
N ALA A 470 15.41 9.50 -14.36
CA ALA A 470 14.32 10.36 -13.90
C ALA A 470 13.29 9.57 -13.06
N LEU A 471 12.99 8.33 -13.45
CA LEU A 471 12.06 7.46 -12.73
C LEU A 471 12.61 7.06 -11.35
N VAL A 472 13.90 6.71 -11.26
CA VAL A 472 14.59 6.45 -9.97
C VAL A 472 14.46 7.67 -9.05
N LEU A 473 14.80 8.86 -9.57
CA LEU A 473 14.73 10.11 -8.79
C LEU A 473 13.31 10.46 -8.35
N LYS A 474 12.31 10.24 -9.21
CA LYS A 474 10.89 10.46 -8.89
C LYS A 474 10.47 9.62 -7.70
N HIS A 475 10.71 8.30 -7.75
CA HIS A 475 10.32 7.39 -6.67
C HIS A 475 11.05 7.67 -5.37
N CYS A 476 12.35 7.97 -5.44
CA CYS A 476 13.08 8.35 -4.25
C CYS A 476 12.55 9.68 -3.67
N SER A 477 12.15 10.66 -4.51
CA SER A 477 11.61 11.94 -4.04
C SER A 477 10.25 11.78 -3.35
N GLU A 478 9.38 10.94 -3.91
CA GLU A 478 8.10 10.58 -3.30
C GLU A 478 8.31 9.92 -1.93
N TYR A 479 9.25 8.98 -1.83
CA TYR A 479 9.57 8.29 -0.57
C TYR A 479 10.03 9.26 0.51
N VAL A 480 10.92 10.21 0.20
CA VAL A 480 11.39 11.22 1.14
C VAL A 480 10.24 12.13 1.60
N ARG A 481 9.40 12.59 0.66
CA ARG A 481 8.22 13.43 0.95
C ARG A 481 7.23 12.74 1.91
N THR A 482 7.02 11.42 1.74
CA THR A 482 6.09 10.66 2.58
C THR A 482 6.65 10.34 3.97
N HIS A 483 7.96 10.13 4.12
CA HIS A 483 8.54 9.62 5.37
C HIS A 483 9.15 10.70 6.29
N PHE A 484 9.41 11.91 5.79
CA PHE A 484 10.10 12.97 6.55
C PHE A 484 9.32 14.29 6.67
N GLY A 485 8.03 14.30 6.28
CA GLY A 485 7.11 15.43 6.52
C GLY A 485 7.43 16.74 5.79
N SER A 486 6.64 17.78 6.11
CA SER A 486 6.64 19.12 5.50
C SER A 486 7.78 20.05 5.97
N GLY A 487 8.68 19.58 6.83
CA GLY A 487 9.85 20.31 7.32
C GLY A 487 10.97 20.50 6.28
N VAL A 488 10.87 19.84 5.12
CA VAL A 488 11.84 19.92 4.01
C VAL A 488 11.35 20.87 2.91
N ARG A 489 10.95 22.10 3.28
CA ARG A 489 10.54 23.14 2.30
C ARG A 489 11.65 23.61 1.35
N ASN A 490 12.88 23.11 1.50
CA ASN A 490 14.05 23.54 0.72
C ASN A 490 14.66 22.44 -0.19
N PHE A 491 13.97 21.32 -0.46
CA PHE A 491 14.58 20.23 -1.25
C PHE A 491 14.88 20.59 -2.72
N PRO A 492 13.94 21.14 -3.51
CA PRO A 492 14.25 21.66 -4.85
C PRO A 492 15.27 22.80 -4.77
N ALA A 493 15.18 23.65 -3.75
CA ALA A 493 16.12 24.76 -3.54
C ALA A 493 17.56 24.28 -3.25
N LEU A 494 17.76 23.18 -2.52
CA LEU A 494 19.07 22.55 -2.27
C LEU A 494 19.64 21.87 -3.51
N ALA A 495 18.79 21.21 -4.30
CA ALA A 495 19.20 20.63 -5.58
C ALA A 495 19.53 21.71 -6.62
N VAL A 496 18.74 22.79 -6.68
CA VAL A 496 18.99 23.98 -7.51
C VAL A 496 20.24 24.71 -7.04
N ALA A 497 20.45 24.93 -5.74
CA ALA A 497 21.67 25.54 -5.18
C ALA A 497 22.94 24.73 -5.52
N GLN A 498 22.88 23.39 -5.45
CA GLN A 498 23.97 22.51 -5.87
C GLN A 498 24.18 22.51 -7.39
N LEU A 499 23.13 22.74 -8.17
CA LEU A 499 23.21 22.85 -9.63
C LEU A 499 23.76 24.22 -10.08
N THR A 500 23.37 25.31 -9.42
CA THR A 500 23.72 26.69 -9.79
C THR A 500 24.96 27.24 -9.09
N GLY A 501 25.49 26.55 -8.07
CA GLY A 501 26.64 27.01 -7.29
C GLY A 501 26.33 28.18 -6.35
N VAL A 502 25.06 28.57 -6.23
CA VAL A 502 24.61 29.68 -5.37
C VAL A 502 24.17 29.10 -4.03
N ALA A 503 24.85 29.47 -2.94
CA ALA A 503 24.40 29.12 -1.60
C ALA A 503 22.99 29.66 -1.34
N PRO A 504 22.06 28.87 -0.76
CA PRO A 504 20.73 29.37 -0.46
C PRO A 504 20.85 30.56 0.52
N ALA A 505 20.12 31.64 0.24
CA ALA A 505 20.03 32.78 1.13
C ALA A 505 19.38 32.32 2.44
N ALA A 506 20.21 32.02 3.45
CA ALA A 506 19.75 31.79 4.81
C ALA A 506 19.04 33.07 5.28
N THR A 507 17.75 32.96 5.59
CA THR A 507 17.02 33.98 6.32
C THR A 507 17.78 34.26 7.62
N ALA A 508 18.14 35.53 7.81
CA ALA A 508 18.93 36.01 8.93
C ALA A 508 18.23 35.76 10.27
N GLN A 509 18.63 34.68 10.95
CA GLN A 509 18.65 34.58 12.41
C GLN A 509 20.02 33.99 12.78
N GLY A 510 20.79 34.72 13.58
CA GLY A 510 22.18 34.40 13.88
C GLY A 510 22.33 33.09 14.67
N PRO A 511 23.54 32.51 14.70
CA PRO A 511 23.77 31.22 15.34
C PRO A 511 23.63 31.40 16.85
N THR A 512 22.69 30.68 17.46
CA THR A 512 22.72 30.46 18.91
C THR A 512 23.54 29.22 19.20
N ALA A 513 24.36 29.28 20.24
CA ALA A 513 25.41 28.30 20.54
C ALA A 513 24.91 26.90 20.97
N ASP A 514 23.62 26.61 20.80
CA ASP A 514 22.98 25.34 21.18
C ASP A 514 22.64 24.44 19.96
N GLU A 515 23.08 24.81 18.75
CA GLU A 515 22.78 24.06 17.52
C GLU A 515 23.77 22.93 17.18
N GLU A 516 24.82 22.69 17.95
CA GLU A 516 25.81 21.64 17.64
C GLU A 516 25.32 20.20 17.97
N GLU A 517 24.18 20.01 18.63
CA GLU A 517 23.69 18.67 19.05
C GLU A 517 22.32 18.25 18.48
N ARG A 518 21.76 18.94 17.46
CA ARG A 518 20.43 18.61 16.90
C ARG A 518 20.46 17.96 15.49
N ASP A 519 20.37 16.63 15.52
CA ASP A 519 19.76 15.66 14.58
C ASP A 519 20.41 15.29 13.19
N PRO A 520 20.73 14.00 12.92
CA PRO A 520 21.10 13.44 11.60
C PRO A 520 20.05 13.53 10.45
N GLU A 521 18.88 14.15 10.66
CA GLU A 521 17.78 14.23 9.67
C GLU A 521 18.13 15.01 8.38
N GLY A 522 19.09 15.95 8.42
CA GLY A 522 19.49 16.75 7.26
C GLY A 522 20.37 16.04 6.22
N ARG A 523 20.99 14.90 6.57
CA ARG A 523 21.97 14.21 5.70
C ARG A 523 21.31 13.51 4.51
N LEU A 524 20.06 13.03 4.67
CA LEU A 524 19.35 12.32 3.60
C LEU A 524 18.85 13.26 2.49
N PRO A 525 18.20 14.39 2.80
CA PRO A 525 17.91 15.43 1.81
C PRO A 525 19.15 15.96 1.09
N GLN A 526 20.27 16.14 1.79
CA GLN A 526 21.53 16.61 1.20
C GLN A 526 22.18 15.57 0.27
N ALA A 527 22.26 14.31 0.69
CA ALA A 527 22.75 13.22 -0.16
C ALA A 527 21.87 13.04 -1.40
N PHE A 528 20.56 13.23 -1.24
CA PHE A 528 19.62 13.25 -2.35
C PHE A 528 19.90 14.40 -3.32
N ALA A 529 20.04 15.63 -2.82
CA ALA A 529 20.37 16.79 -3.64
C ALA A 529 21.68 16.60 -4.43
N GLN A 530 22.70 16.00 -3.82
CA GLN A 530 23.98 15.69 -4.48
C GLN A 530 23.83 14.64 -5.59
N VAL A 531 23.09 13.55 -5.33
CA VAL A 531 22.85 12.50 -6.32
C VAL A 531 22.00 13.04 -7.47
N SER A 532 20.92 13.77 -7.17
CA SER A 532 20.10 14.46 -8.16
C SER A 532 20.91 15.43 -9.00
N ALA A 533 21.74 16.28 -8.40
CA ALA A 533 22.59 17.21 -9.13
C ALA A 533 23.58 16.47 -10.04
N LYS A 534 24.19 15.37 -9.57
CA LYS A 534 25.11 14.54 -10.36
C LYS A 534 24.42 13.86 -11.55
N VAL A 535 23.21 13.35 -11.35
CA VAL A 535 22.40 12.73 -12.40
C VAL A 535 21.94 13.79 -13.42
N VAL A 536 21.42 14.93 -12.97
CA VAL A 536 20.97 16.03 -13.85
C VAL A 536 22.13 16.58 -14.68
N ARG A 537 23.31 16.83 -14.07
CA ARG A 537 24.53 17.27 -14.79
C ARG A 537 24.97 16.31 -15.90
N ARG A 538 24.64 15.02 -15.81
CA ARG A 538 25.00 14.00 -16.80
C ARG A 538 24.07 14.00 -18.03
N TYR A 539 22.80 14.35 -17.85
CA TYR A 539 21.76 14.31 -18.91
C TYR A 539 21.35 15.69 -19.44
N LEU A 540 21.75 16.79 -18.80
CA LEU A 540 21.73 18.16 -19.35
C LEU A 540 23.18 18.65 -19.64
N PRO A 541 23.71 18.47 -20.86
CA PRO A 541 25.00 19.05 -21.23
C PRO A 541 24.86 20.56 -21.43
N GLY A 542 25.67 21.38 -20.74
CA GLY A 542 25.73 22.84 -20.97
C GLY A 542 25.75 23.74 -19.72
N MET A 543 25.65 23.18 -18.51
CA MET A 543 25.82 23.96 -17.28
C MET A 543 27.30 24.38 -17.10
N PRO A 544 27.60 25.64 -16.76
CA PRO A 544 28.97 26.09 -16.60
C PRO A 544 29.66 25.31 -15.48
N GLN A 545 30.88 24.85 -15.75
CA GLN A 545 31.75 24.28 -14.72
C GLN A 545 32.12 25.39 -13.72
N ASP A 546 32.18 25.06 -12.42
CA ASP A 546 32.67 25.97 -11.39
C ASP A 546 33.99 26.61 -11.85
N GLY A 547 33.97 27.92 -12.10
CA GLY A 547 35.17 28.66 -12.50
C GLY A 547 35.02 29.85 -13.45
N GLN A 548 33.84 30.17 -14.01
CA GLN A 548 33.68 31.38 -14.82
C GLN A 548 32.95 32.50 -14.08
N THR A 549 33.73 33.52 -13.72
CA THR A 549 33.30 34.79 -13.13
C THR A 549 32.15 35.41 -13.94
N VAL A 550 31.01 35.57 -13.27
CA VAL A 550 29.85 36.32 -13.78
C VAL A 550 30.29 37.73 -14.12
N ARG A 551 30.10 38.12 -15.39
CA ARG A 551 30.33 39.49 -15.86
C ARG A 551 29.06 40.30 -15.59
N ASP A 552 29.20 41.38 -14.82
CA ASP A 552 28.17 42.36 -14.48
C ASP A 552 27.24 42.69 -15.67
N THR A 553 25.94 42.41 -15.53
CA THR A 553 24.92 42.87 -16.47
C THR A 553 24.60 44.34 -16.23
N ARG A 554 25.08 45.18 -17.15
CA ARG A 554 24.66 46.58 -17.30
C ARG A 554 23.17 46.70 -17.59
N THR A 555 22.56 47.69 -16.96
CA THR A 555 21.21 48.26 -17.13
C THR A 555 20.78 48.41 -18.59
N ALA A 556 19.72 47.70 -18.98
CA ALA A 556 18.97 47.91 -20.22
C ALA A 556 17.81 48.91 -19.99
N PRO A 557 17.37 49.67 -21.01
CA PRO A 557 16.38 50.74 -20.84
C PRO A 557 14.99 50.19 -20.49
N LEU A 558 14.26 50.92 -19.64
CA LEU A 558 12.87 50.64 -19.23
C LEU A 558 11.96 50.69 -20.46
N ILE A 559 11.45 49.53 -20.89
CA ILE A 559 10.39 49.44 -21.90
C ILE A 559 9.09 49.95 -21.26
N ALA A 560 8.38 50.87 -21.93
CA ALA A 560 7.06 51.34 -21.49
C ALA A 560 6.05 50.18 -21.44
N ARG A 561 5.12 50.18 -20.48
CA ARG A 561 4.16 49.08 -20.22
C ARG A 561 3.42 48.62 -21.47
N ALA A 562 2.82 49.53 -22.24
CA ALA A 562 2.15 49.21 -23.50
C ALA A 562 3.06 48.53 -24.55
N GLY A 563 4.34 48.93 -24.60
CA GLY A 563 5.33 48.31 -25.50
C GLY A 563 5.71 46.89 -25.04
N ALA A 564 5.81 46.67 -23.73
CA ALA A 564 6.07 45.36 -23.15
C ALA A 564 4.90 44.39 -23.36
N VAL A 565 3.65 44.86 -23.19
CA VAL A 565 2.44 44.06 -23.46
C VAL A 565 2.37 43.65 -24.93
N ARG A 566 2.59 44.58 -25.87
CA ARG A 566 2.61 44.27 -27.30
C ARG A 566 3.68 43.23 -27.66
N ALA A 567 4.89 43.44 -27.16
CA ALA A 567 5.99 42.51 -27.40
C ALA A 567 5.75 41.13 -26.75
N ALA A 568 4.98 41.06 -25.66
CA ALA A 568 4.56 39.79 -25.08
C ALA A 568 3.49 39.10 -25.94
N ARG A 569 2.50 39.83 -26.46
CA ARG A 569 1.48 39.30 -27.39
C ARG A 569 2.10 38.73 -28.66
N ASP A 570 3.06 39.44 -29.26
CA ASP A 570 3.78 38.95 -30.44
C ASP A 570 4.49 37.61 -30.15
N ARG A 571 5.17 37.50 -28.99
CA ARG A 571 5.81 36.25 -28.55
C ARG A 571 4.83 35.13 -28.24
N LEU A 572 3.65 35.45 -27.70
CA LEU A 572 2.60 34.46 -27.46
C LEU A 572 2.04 33.94 -28.79
N ALA A 573 1.86 34.80 -29.79
CA ALA A 573 1.46 34.39 -31.13
C ALA A 573 2.53 33.50 -31.81
N ASP A 574 3.82 33.84 -31.65
CA ASP A 574 4.93 32.99 -32.13
C ASP A 574 4.96 31.63 -31.39
N ALA A 575 4.65 31.63 -30.09
CA ALA A 575 4.59 30.40 -29.31
C ALA A 575 3.48 29.45 -29.75
N ASP A 576 2.35 30.00 -30.21
CA ASP A 576 1.23 29.22 -30.73
C ASP A 576 1.52 28.63 -32.13
N ALA A 577 2.57 29.11 -32.83
CA ALA A 577 2.92 28.69 -34.19
C ALA A 577 4.04 27.61 -34.28
N ASP A 578 4.97 27.53 -33.32
CA ASP A 578 6.14 26.63 -33.36
C ASP A 578 6.28 25.78 -32.08
N GLY A 579 6.13 24.45 -32.18
CA GLY A 579 6.06 23.55 -31.02
C GLY A 579 7.31 23.53 -30.12
N ASP A 580 8.51 23.34 -30.67
CA ASP A 580 9.75 23.24 -29.88
C ASP A 580 10.33 24.62 -29.47
N ALA A 581 10.05 25.68 -30.25
CA ALA A 581 10.47 27.05 -29.92
C ALA A 581 9.46 27.79 -29.02
N GLY A 582 8.21 27.30 -28.95
CA GLY A 582 7.11 27.95 -28.25
C GLY A 582 7.26 27.96 -26.73
N ALA A 583 7.87 26.93 -26.15
CA ALA A 583 8.19 26.92 -24.72
C ALA A 583 9.10 28.09 -24.34
N ARG A 584 10.08 28.42 -25.19
CA ARG A 584 10.98 29.55 -24.98
C ARG A 584 10.26 30.89 -25.14
N ALA A 585 9.47 31.05 -26.20
CA ALA A 585 8.72 32.27 -26.45
C ALA A 585 7.72 32.60 -25.33
N LEU A 586 7.07 31.56 -24.77
CA LEU A 586 6.18 31.69 -23.60
C LEU A 586 6.92 32.17 -22.34
N HIS A 587 8.08 31.59 -22.02
CA HIS A 587 8.92 32.05 -20.90
C HIS A 587 9.39 33.50 -21.08
N GLU A 588 9.77 33.87 -22.31
CA GLU A 588 10.19 35.23 -22.63
C GLU A 588 9.01 36.22 -22.50
N ALA A 589 7.80 35.85 -22.92
CA ALA A 589 6.58 36.66 -22.73
C ALA A 589 6.28 36.90 -21.24
N VAL A 590 6.32 35.85 -20.41
CA VAL A 590 6.13 35.97 -18.95
C VAL A 590 7.20 36.86 -18.32
N ALA A 591 8.46 36.72 -18.72
CA ALA A 591 9.55 37.56 -18.20
C ALA A 591 9.38 39.05 -18.56
N VAL A 592 8.91 39.35 -19.77
CA VAL A 592 8.60 40.71 -20.21
C VAL A 592 7.43 41.30 -19.41
N LEU A 593 6.36 40.52 -19.22
CA LEU A 593 5.17 40.95 -18.48
C LEU A 593 5.45 41.15 -16.98
N ARG A 594 6.24 40.28 -16.33
CA ARG A 594 6.67 40.46 -14.93
C ARG A 594 7.39 41.79 -14.74
N ARG A 595 8.29 42.16 -15.67
CA ARG A 595 8.98 43.45 -15.64
C ARG A 595 8.01 44.61 -15.87
N ALA A 596 7.06 44.46 -16.79
CA ALA A 596 6.06 45.48 -17.08
C ALA A 596 5.18 45.79 -15.86
N VAL A 597 4.75 44.77 -15.11
CA VAL A 597 3.91 44.93 -13.90
C VAL A 597 4.67 45.62 -12.75
N THR A 598 6.01 45.52 -12.71
CA THR A 598 6.82 46.24 -11.71
C THR A 598 7.07 47.72 -12.04
N ALA A 599 6.89 48.13 -13.29
CA ALA A 599 7.03 49.54 -13.68
C ALA A 599 5.78 50.34 -13.24
N PRO A 600 5.87 51.65 -12.97
CA PRO A 600 4.69 52.50 -12.74
C PRO A 600 3.88 52.68 -14.04
N ALA A 601 2.54 52.74 -13.94
CA ALA A 601 1.66 52.93 -15.10
C ALA A 601 1.76 54.37 -15.60
N GLY A 602 1.98 54.54 -16.91
CA GLY A 602 1.90 55.83 -17.57
C GLY A 602 0.45 56.24 -17.84
N PRO A 603 0.18 57.53 -18.09
CA PRO A 603 -1.17 58.04 -18.37
C PRO A 603 -1.78 57.54 -19.70
N ALA A 604 -0.99 56.91 -20.56
CA ALA A 604 -1.41 56.34 -21.85
C ALA A 604 -1.51 54.80 -21.83
N ASP A 605 -1.13 54.15 -20.72
CA ASP A 605 -1.27 52.70 -20.58
C ASP A 605 -2.71 52.35 -20.21
N PRO A 606 -3.35 51.38 -20.88
CA PRO A 606 -4.69 50.92 -20.50
C PRO A 606 -4.68 50.39 -19.05
N PRO A 607 -5.71 50.73 -18.24
CA PRO A 607 -5.74 50.30 -16.84
C PRO A 607 -5.82 48.78 -16.75
N GLU A 608 -5.00 48.18 -15.88
CA GLU A 608 -5.03 46.75 -15.53
C GLU A 608 -4.64 45.77 -16.66
N GLU A 609 -4.27 46.26 -17.86
CA GLU A 609 -3.99 45.41 -19.02
C GLU A 609 -2.72 44.56 -18.83
N ALA A 610 -1.64 45.14 -18.30
CA ALA A 610 -0.38 44.42 -18.10
C ALA A 610 -0.51 43.28 -17.08
N GLU A 611 -1.27 43.51 -16.00
CA GLU A 611 -1.55 42.53 -14.96
C GLU A 611 -2.44 41.40 -15.48
N THR A 612 -3.47 41.74 -16.27
CA THR A 612 -4.38 40.77 -16.89
C THR A 612 -3.65 39.89 -17.90
N GLU A 613 -2.79 40.47 -18.74
CA GLU A 613 -1.95 39.75 -19.70
C GLU A 613 -0.91 38.86 -19.01
N LEU A 614 -0.29 39.34 -17.91
CA LEU A 614 0.61 38.51 -17.10
C LEU A 614 -0.11 37.27 -16.57
N ALA A 615 -1.30 37.43 -16.00
CA ALA A 615 -2.08 36.31 -15.49
C ALA A 615 -2.50 35.34 -16.61
N GLY A 616 -2.87 35.85 -17.79
CA GLY A 616 -3.15 35.03 -18.97
C GLY A 616 -1.94 34.22 -19.45
N ALA A 617 -0.76 34.84 -19.50
CA ALA A 617 0.48 34.15 -19.86
C ALA A 617 0.91 33.10 -18.81
N LEU A 618 0.72 33.37 -17.52
CA LEU A 618 0.96 32.43 -16.43
C LEU A 618 0.02 31.21 -16.50
N LEU A 619 -1.25 31.41 -16.91
CA LEU A 619 -2.20 30.30 -17.15
C LEU A 619 -1.75 29.40 -18.32
N ARG A 620 -1.22 29.98 -19.40
CA ARG A 620 -0.64 29.20 -20.50
C ARG A 620 0.58 28.40 -20.04
N LEU A 621 1.43 29.00 -19.20
CA LEU A 621 2.60 28.32 -18.63
C LEU A 621 2.19 27.20 -17.66
N TRP A 622 1.17 27.43 -16.83
CA TRP A 622 0.55 26.40 -15.98
C TRP A 622 0.07 25.20 -16.80
N ALA A 623 -0.56 25.42 -17.95
CA ALA A 623 -1.03 24.33 -18.81
C ALA A 623 0.11 23.40 -19.27
N ALA A 624 1.33 23.95 -19.45
CA ALA A 624 2.52 23.22 -19.88
C ALA A 624 3.29 22.58 -18.71
N GLU A 625 3.47 23.29 -17.59
CA GLU A 625 4.40 22.89 -16.51
C GLU A 625 3.73 22.27 -15.30
N ARG A 626 2.44 22.58 -15.07
CA ARG A 626 1.67 22.14 -13.91
C ARG A 626 2.32 22.52 -12.55
N ASP A 627 2.99 23.67 -12.49
CA ASP A 627 3.53 24.25 -11.25
C ASP A 627 2.46 25.12 -10.51
N PRO A 628 2.02 24.73 -9.30
CA PRO A 628 1.01 25.47 -8.53
C PRO A 628 1.39 26.92 -8.19
N GLU A 629 2.70 27.24 -8.13
CA GLU A 629 3.14 28.61 -7.83
C GLU A 629 2.72 29.60 -8.92
N LEU A 630 2.59 29.15 -10.16
CA LEU A 630 2.14 29.97 -11.30
C LEU A 630 0.69 30.44 -11.13
N LEU A 631 -0.19 29.57 -10.62
CA LEU A 631 -1.58 29.94 -10.33
C LEU A 631 -1.65 30.93 -9.16
N THR A 632 -0.83 30.74 -8.12
CA THR A 632 -0.74 31.68 -6.99
C THR A 632 -0.14 33.03 -7.40
N GLU A 633 0.76 33.07 -8.37
CA GLU A 633 1.25 34.32 -8.95
C GLU A 633 0.18 35.02 -9.80
N ALA A 634 -0.52 34.29 -10.65
CA ALA A 634 -1.61 34.83 -11.47
C ALA A 634 -2.72 35.44 -10.61
N GLU A 635 -3.10 34.77 -9.53
CA GLU A 635 -4.10 35.28 -8.58
C GLU A 635 -3.64 36.57 -7.88
N ARG A 636 -2.36 36.64 -7.48
CA ARG A 636 -1.77 37.88 -6.92
C ARG A 636 -1.75 39.02 -7.92
N ALA A 637 -1.43 38.75 -9.19
CA ALA A 637 -1.44 39.76 -10.25
C ALA A 637 -2.84 40.33 -10.48
N LEU A 638 -3.88 39.50 -10.31
CA LEU A 638 -5.28 39.89 -10.48
C LEU A 638 -5.91 40.50 -9.22
N ALA A 639 -5.21 40.56 -8.10
CA ALA A 639 -5.76 41.03 -6.84
C ALA A 639 -6.16 42.52 -6.91
N GLY A 640 -7.43 42.82 -6.67
CA GLY A 640 -7.97 44.19 -6.64
C GLY A 640 -8.38 44.76 -8.01
N LEU A 641 -8.12 44.06 -9.11
CA LEU A 641 -8.54 44.46 -10.46
C LEU A 641 -10.06 44.36 -10.65
N ARG A 642 -10.64 45.27 -11.45
CA ARG A 642 -12.10 45.44 -11.63
C ARG A 642 -12.57 45.48 -13.08
N THR A 643 -11.70 45.24 -14.05
CA THR A 643 -12.10 45.14 -15.46
C THR A 643 -12.78 43.79 -15.78
N PRO A 644 -13.73 43.73 -16.74
CA PRO A 644 -14.37 42.47 -17.14
C PRO A 644 -13.37 41.41 -17.62
N ALA A 645 -12.30 41.83 -18.32
CA ALA A 645 -11.23 40.93 -18.74
C ALA A 645 -10.46 40.33 -17.54
N ALA A 646 -10.16 41.13 -16.51
CA ALA A 646 -9.52 40.63 -15.29
C ALA A 646 -10.41 39.63 -14.53
N TRP A 647 -11.72 39.85 -14.45
CA TRP A 647 -12.66 38.89 -13.86
C TRP A 647 -12.72 37.58 -14.65
N ALA A 648 -12.75 37.62 -15.98
CA ALA A 648 -12.71 36.42 -16.81
C ALA A 648 -11.41 35.60 -16.58
N VAL A 649 -10.25 36.27 -16.55
CA VAL A 649 -8.97 35.59 -16.26
C VAL A 649 -8.93 35.07 -14.81
N ARG A 650 -9.48 35.80 -13.83
CA ARG A 650 -9.57 35.34 -12.44
C ARG A 650 -10.45 34.10 -12.32
N GLY A 651 -11.61 34.09 -12.98
CA GLY A 651 -12.47 32.92 -13.08
C GLY A 651 -11.71 31.71 -13.63
N ARG A 652 -10.86 31.91 -14.64
CA ARG A 652 -10.01 30.84 -15.19
C ARG A 652 -8.94 30.35 -14.19
N VAL A 653 -8.28 31.26 -13.48
CA VAL A 653 -7.31 30.89 -12.42
C VAL A 653 -7.99 30.08 -11.31
N LEU A 654 -9.16 30.51 -10.85
CA LEU A 654 -9.95 29.81 -9.83
C LEU A 654 -10.38 28.43 -10.32
N TYR A 655 -10.85 28.32 -11.57
CA TYR A 655 -11.22 27.04 -12.18
C TYR A 655 -10.04 26.08 -12.25
N GLU A 656 -8.86 26.50 -12.75
CA GLU A 656 -7.68 25.64 -12.82
C GLU A 656 -7.16 25.25 -11.43
N ARG A 657 -7.22 26.18 -10.47
CA ARG A 657 -6.86 25.93 -9.06
C ARG A 657 -7.78 24.89 -8.43
N ALA A 658 -9.08 24.97 -8.72
CA ALA A 658 -10.06 24.00 -8.27
C ALA A 658 -9.79 22.59 -8.82
N LEU A 659 -9.02 22.42 -9.90
CA LEU A 659 -8.71 21.11 -10.48
C LEU A 659 -7.32 20.58 -10.08
N ALA A 660 -6.41 21.43 -9.61
CA ALA A 660 -5.00 21.07 -9.39
C ALA A 660 -4.75 20.06 -8.26
N ALA A 661 -5.54 20.09 -7.18
CA ALA A 661 -5.38 19.19 -6.02
C ALA A 661 -6.54 18.18 -5.86
N GLY A 662 -7.53 18.24 -6.75
CA GLY A 662 -8.84 17.59 -6.65
C GLY A 662 -9.97 18.62 -6.72
N PRO A 663 -11.15 18.26 -7.27
CA PRO A 663 -12.22 19.20 -7.57
C PRO A 663 -12.77 19.90 -6.31
N ASP A 664 -12.53 21.21 -6.20
CA ASP A 664 -13.04 22.06 -5.12
C ASP A 664 -14.34 22.79 -5.54
N PRO A 665 -15.50 22.47 -4.92
CA PRO A 665 -16.78 23.07 -5.29
C PRO A 665 -16.87 24.57 -4.95
N GLU A 666 -16.18 25.05 -3.91
CA GLU A 666 -16.22 26.46 -3.51
C GLU A 666 -15.46 27.34 -4.51
N LEU A 667 -14.29 26.86 -4.95
CA LEU A 667 -13.50 27.53 -5.98
C LEU A 667 -14.20 27.50 -7.34
N LEU A 668 -14.86 26.40 -7.72
CA LEU A 668 -15.69 26.34 -8.93
C LEU A 668 -16.87 27.31 -8.86
N ALA A 669 -17.55 27.41 -7.71
CA ALA A 669 -18.64 28.38 -7.54
C ALA A 669 -18.13 29.83 -7.59
N ALA A 670 -16.92 30.09 -7.09
CA ALA A 670 -16.28 31.39 -7.22
C ALA A 670 -15.91 31.71 -8.67
N ALA A 671 -15.40 30.73 -9.42
CA ALA A 671 -15.11 30.86 -10.84
C ALA A 671 -16.36 31.20 -11.66
N ASP A 672 -17.49 30.51 -11.43
CA ASP A 672 -18.76 30.82 -12.11
C ASP A 672 -19.22 32.26 -11.84
N ARG A 673 -19.12 32.73 -10.59
CA ARG A 673 -19.47 34.13 -10.24
C ARG A 673 -18.62 35.15 -10.99
N GLU A 674 -17.31 34.91 -11.10
CA GLU A 674 -16.39 35.79 -11.83
C GLU A 674 -16.72 35.81 -13.33
N PHE A 675 -16.97 34.66 -13.95
CA PHE A 675 -17.39 34.60 -15.37
C PHE A 675 -18.77 35.23 -15.59
N ALA A 676 -19.72 35.06 -14.66
CA ALA A 676 -21.05 35.69 -14.73
C ALA A 676 -20.95 37.22 -14.66
N ALA A 677 -20.13 37.74 -13.73
CA ALA A 677 -19.87 39.16 -13.61
C ALA A 677 -19.19 39.73 -14.86
N ALA A 678 -18.18 39.04 -15.42
CA ALA A 678 -17.50 39.43 -16.65
C ALA A 678 -18.46 39.49 -17.85
N ALA A 679 -19.29 38.45 -18.02
CA ALA A 679 -20.27 38.38 -19.11
C ALA A 679 -21.34 39.48 -19.03
N ALA A 680 -21.79 39.83 -17.82
CA ALA A 680 -22.78 40.88 -17.60
C ALA A 680 -22.21 42.29 -17.78
N ALA A 681 -20.94 42.51 -17.43
CA ALA A 681 -20.31 43.83 -17.46
C ALA A 681 -19.64 44.18 -18.80
N THR A 682 -19.27 43.20 -19.62
CA THR A 682 -18.60 43.47 -20.90
C THR A 682 -19.57 43.91 -22.01
N ALA A 683 -19.15 44.90 -22.81
CA ALA A 683 -19.80 45.26 -24.06
C ALA A 683 -19.32 44.37 -25.23
N GLU A 684 -18.15 43.74 -25.11
CA GLU A 684 -17.52 42.95 -26.17
C GLU A 684 -18.23 41.60 -26.36
N PRO A 685 -18.74 41.30 -27.58
CA PRO A 685 -19.49 40.08 -27.83
C PRO A 685 -18.63 38.81 -27.71
N GLU A 686 -17.35 38.87 -28.06
CA GLU A 686 -16.43 37.73 -28.00
C GLU A 686 -16.15 37.31 -26.55
N LEU A 687 -15.80 38.27 -25.69
CA LEU A 687 -15.59 38.01 -24.26
C LEU A 687 -16.85 37.46 -23.59
N ARG A 688 -18.03 37.98 -23.96
CA ARG A 688 -19.32 37.48 -23.45
C ARG A 688 -19.55 36.01 -23.81
N ARG A 689 -19.20 35.59 -25.03
CA ARG A 689 -19.33 34.19 -25.50
C ARG A 689 -18.33 33.28 -24.81
N ASP A 690 -17.05 33.67 -24.72
CA ASP A 690 -16.04 32.87 -24.00
C ASP A 690 -16.46 32.68 -22.54
N CYS A 691 -16.87 33.75 -21.85
CA CYS A 691 -17.37 33.64 -20.48
C CYS A 691 -18.58 32.69 -20.38
N ALA A 692 -19.54 32.74 -21.30
CA ALA A 692 -20.68 31.82 -21.30
C ALA A 692 -20.26 30.34 -21.47
N VAL A 693 -19.30 30.06 -22.34
CA VAL A 693 -18.72 28.71 -22.51
C VAL A 693 -18.01 28.27 -21.24
N ARG A 694 -17.17 29.12 -20.63
CA ARG A 694 -16.45 28.81 -19.38
C ARG A 694 -17.40 28.60 -18.20
N ARG A 695 -18.49 29.38 -18.11
CA ARG A 695 -19.56 29.14 -17.14
C ARG A 695 -20.17 27.76 -17.31
N ALA A 696 -20.51 27.39 -18.54
CA ALA A 696 -21.07 26.06 -18.81
C ALA A 696 -20.10 24.94 -18.43
N GLU A 697 -18.81 25.04 -18.76
CA GLU A 697 -17.77 24.09 -18.32
C GLU A 697 -17.72 23.96 -16.78
N THR A 698 -17.81 25.10 -16.08
CA THR A 698 -17.77 25.18 -14.61
C THR A 698 -19.03 24.57 -13.98
N LEU A 699 -20.21 24.93 -14.48
CA LEU A 699 -21.50 24.48 -13.98
C LEU A 699 -21.75 22.99 -14.28
N ILE A 700 -21.21 22.44 -15.38
CA ILE A 700 -21.23 20.99 -15.63
C ILE A 700 -20.50 20.26 -14.50
N ARG A 701 -19.30 20.72 -14.10
CA ARG A 701 -18.55 20.11 -13.01
C ARG A 701 -19.24 20.25 -11.66
N LEU A 702 -19.78 21.43 -11.35
CA LEU A 702 -20.55 21.65 -10.12
C LEU A 702 -21.80 20.76 -10.06
N GLY A 703 -22.54 20.63 -11.16
CA GLY A 703 -23.70 19.75 -11.25
C GLY A 703 -23.36 18.28 -11.05
N VAL A 704 -22.15 17.84 -11.44
CA VAL A 704 -21.65 16.49 -11.14
C VAL A 704 -21.31 16.32 -9.66
N LEU A 705 -20.64 17.30 -9.04
CA LEU A 705 -20.23 17.23 -7.63
C LEU A 705 -21.40 17.30 -6.65
N HIS A 706 -22.40 18.13 -6.93
CA HIS A 706 -23.56 18.33 -6.04
C HIS A 706 -24.75 17.42 -6.36
N ASP A 707 -24.68 16.69 -7.48
CA ASP A 707 -25.80 15.94 -8.07
C ASP A 707 -27.09 16.77 -8.20
N ASP A 708 -26.96 18.08 -8.42
CA ASP A 708 -28.07 19.02 -8.57
C ASP A 708 -28.22 19.48 -10.03
N PRO A 709 -29.39 19.25 -10.67
CA PRO A 709 -29.65 19.75 -12.01
C PRO A 709 -29.81 21.28 -12.08
N GLY A 710 -29.93 22.00 -10.96
CA GLY A 710 -30.06 23.46 -10.91
C GLY A 710 -28.96 24.20 -11.68
N ALA A 711 -27.69 23.89 -11.40
CA ALA A 711 -26.54 24.49 -12.07
C ALA A 711 -26.54 24.26 -13.59
N LEU A 712 -26.95 23.06 -14.02
CA LEU A 712 -27.03 22.71 -15.44
C LEU A 712 -28.18 23.46 -16.16
N ARG A 713 -29.32 23.68 -15.48
CA ARG A 713 -30.41 24.49 -16.03
C ARG A 713 -30.02 25.96 -16.17
N GLU A 714 -29.23 26.48 -15.23
CA GLU A 714 -28.68 27.84 -15.33
C GLU A 714 -27.71 27.97 -16.51
N ALA A 715 -26.79 27.00 -16.68
CA ALA A 715 -25.89 26.96 -17.83
C ALA A 715 -26.64 26.93 -19.16
N ARG A 716 -27.72 26.13 -19.23
CA ARG A 716 -28.61 26.06 -20.39
C ARG A 716 -29.26 27.42 -20.68
N ALA A 717 -29.85 28.05 -19.66
CA ALA A 717 -30.51 29.35 -19.79
C ALA A 717 -29.55 30.48 -20.24
N ALA A 718 -28.28 30.41 -19.84
CA ALA A 718 -27.26 31.37 -20.27
C ALA A 718 -26.80 31.16 -21.72
N LEU A 719 -26.74 29.90 -22.18
CA LEU A 719 -26.23 29.54 -23.52
C LEU A 719 -27.30 29.58 -24.61
N GLU A 720 -28.55 29.20 -24.33
CA GLU A 720 -29.63 29.13 -25.33
C GLU A 720 -29.82 30.43 -26.14
N PRO A 721 -29.88 31.63 -25.50
CA PRO A 721 -30.02 32.89 -26.24
C PRO A 721 -28.81 33.24 -27.11
N LEU A 722 -27.61 32.81 -26.71
CA LEU A 722 -26.36 33.11 -27.43
C LEU A 722 -26.12 32.14 -28.59
N ALA A 723 -26.53 30.88 -28.43
CA ALA A 723 -26.36 29.85 -29.46
C ALA A 723 -27.38 29.96 -30.59
N GLY A 724 -28.56 30.53 -30.35
CA GLY A 724 -29.59 30.73 -31.38
C GLY A 724 -30.21 29.43 -31.92
N PRO A 725 -30.99 29.50 -33.03
CA PRO A 725 -31.61 28.32 -33.65
C PRO A 725 -30.59 27.33 -34.22
N LEU A 726 -31.03 26.13 -34.61
CA LEU A 726 -30.16 25.15 -35.26
C LEU A 726 -29.82 25.60 -36.70
N PRO A 727 -28.61 25.34 -37.20
CA PRO A 727 -28.25 25.64 -38.59
C PRO A 727 -29.15 24.85 -39.56
N GLY A 728 -29.82 25.52 -40.49
CA GLY A 728 -30.67 24.90 -41.51
C GLY A 728 -32.15 24.67 -41.13
N GLY A 729 -32.63 25.22 -40.01
CA GLY A 729 -34.07 25.30 -39.72
C GLY A 729 -34.81 26.31 -40.61
N ASP A 730 -36.15 26.26 -40.64
CA ASP A 730 -36.97 27.25 -41.36
C ASP A 730 -36.58 28.66 -40.88
N PRO A 731 -36.13 29.56 -41.78
CA PRO A 731 -35.72 30.89 -41.39
C PRO A 731 -36.92 31.64 -40.83
N ASP A 732 -36.73 32.30 -39.69
CA ASP A 732 -37.69 33.29 -39.21
C ASP A 732 -37.83 34.36 -40.31
N PRO A 733 -39.02 34.59 -40.89
CA PRO A 733 -39.19 35.54 -41.98
C PRO A 733 -38.85 36.99 -41.62
N GLU A 734 -38.66 37.29 -40.32
CA GLU A 734 -38.23 38.60 -39.81
C GLU A 734 -36.73 38.69 -39.50
N ALA A 735 -35.95 37.61 -39.62
CA ALA A 735 -34.51 37.60 -39.30
C ALA A 735 -33.64 38.07 -40.48
N ASP A 736 -32.61 38.86 -40.18
CA ASP A 736 -31.66 39.40 -41.16
C ASP A 736 -30.88 38.25 -41.85
N PRO A 737 -30.79 38.18 -43.20
CA PRO A 737 -30.04 37.14 -43.91
C PRO A 737 -28.54 37.09 -43.58
N ALA A 738 -27.99 38.06 -42.86
CA ALA A 738 -26.64 37.97 -42.27
C ALA A 738 -26.54 37.06 -41.03
N ASP A 739 -27.66 36.72 -40.38
CA ASP A 739 -27.76 35.95 -39.13
C ASP A 739 -27.96 34.43 -39.35
N THR A 740 -28.05 33.97 -40.60
CA THR A 740 -28.47 32.58 -40.94
C THR A 740 -27.32 31.62 -41.29
N ALA A 741 -26.06 32.01 -41.12
CA ALA A 741 -24.89 31.12 -41.22
C ALA A 741 -24.23 30.95 -39.84
N ALA A 742 -24.20 29.71 -39.33
CA ALA A 742 -23.72 29.38 -37.97
C ALA A 742 -22.35 29.99 -37.63
N PRO A 743 -22.26 31.05 -36.80
CA PRO A 743 -20.99 31.74 -36.65
C PRO A 743 -20.14 31.22 -35.47
N TYR A 744 -20.67 30.36 -34.59
CA TYR A 744 -20.05 30.02 -33.29
C TYR A 744 -20.23 28.53 -32.91
N PRO A 745 -19.51 27.58 -33.55
CA PRO A 745 -19.60 26.15 -33.26
C PRO A 745 -19.31 25.79 -31.79
N GLU A 746 -18.52 26.60 -31.09
CA GLU A 746 -18.19 26.48 -29.67
C GLU A 746 -19.41 26.63 -28.74
N LEU A 747 -20.39 27.48 -29.09
CA LEU A 747 -21.62 27.66 -28.31
C LEU A 747 -22.56 26.46 -28.45
N HIS A 748 -22.68 25.92 -29.67
CA HIS A 748 -23.44 24.68 -29.90
C HIS A 748 -22.80 23.49 -29.19
N LEU A 749 -21.46 23.40 -29.19
CA LEU A 749 -20.74 22.37 -28.46
C LEU A 749 -20.99 22.48 -26.95
N ALA A 750 -20.84 23.67 -26.38
CA ALA A 750 -21.08 23.91 -24.96
C ALA A 750 -22.54 23.59 -24.56
N LEU A 751 -23.51 24.04 -25.36
CA LEU A 751 -24.93 23.76 -25.10
C LEU A 751 -25.24 22.26 -25.24
N GLY A 752 -24.69 21.59 -26.25
CA GLY A 752 -24.81 20.15 -26.44
C GLY A 752 -24.30 19.37 -25.23
N ARG A 753 -23.15 19.76 -24.67
CA ARG A 753 -22.58 19.16 -23.45
C ARG A 753 -23.42 19.42 -22.20
N VAL A 754 -24.00 20.61 -22.05
CA VAL A 754 -24.93 20.90 -20.94
C VAL A 754 -26.17 20.01 -21.04
N LEU A 755 -26.76 19.89 -22.24
CA LEU A 755 -27.93 19.03 -22.47
C LEU A 755 -27.58 17.55 -22.21
N LEU A 756 -26.41 17.08 -22.66
CA LEU A 756 -25.92 15.73 -22.39
C LEU A 756 -25.77 15.48 -20.88
N ALA A 757 -25.23 16.44 -20.12
CA ALA A 757 -25.08 16.33 -18.66
C ALA A 757 -26.43 16.33 -17.91
N LEU A 758 -27.50 16.88 -18.50
CA LEU A 758 -28.86 16.85 -17.97
C LEU A 758 -29.54 15.49 -18.15
N LEU A 759 -29.24 14.74 -19.23
CA LEU A 759 -29.96 13.50 -19.57
C LEU A 759 -30.04 12.47 -18.43
N PRO A 760 -28.97 12.13 -17.69
CA PRO A 760 -29.04 11.17 -16.60
C PRO A 760 -29.87 11.68 -15.40
N ARG A 761 -30.05 13.00 -15.29
CA ARG A 761 -30.72 13.69 -14.16
C ARG A 761 -32.18 14.01 -14.45
N THR A 762 -32.64 13.84 -15.68
CA THR A 762 -34.04 14.05 -16.07
C THR A 762 -34.84 12.77 -15.86
N PRO A 763 -35.78 12.70 -14.89
CA PRO A 763 -36.52 11.48 -14.58
C PRO A 763 -37.64 11.18 -15.59
N ASP A 764 -38.26 12.21 -16.18
CA ASP A 764 -39.31 12.05 -17.17
C ASP A 764 -38.75 11.52 -18.51
N PRO A 765 -39.20 10.35 -19.00
CA PRO A 765 -38.74 9.79 -20.26
C PRO A 765 -39.05 10.69 -21.47
N ALA A 766 -40.18 11.41 -21.47
CA ALA A 766 -40.56 12.26 -22.59
C ALA A 766 -39.63 13.48 -22.67
N GLU A 767 -39.46 14.21 -21.56
CA GLU A 767 -38.49 15.31 -21.46
C GLU A 767 -37.06 14.84 -21.79
N ARG A 768 -36.64 13.67 -21.29
CA ARG A 768 -35.30 13.12 -21.58
C ARG A 768 -35.10 12.84 -23.07
N THR A 769 -36.13 12.37 -23.77
CA THR A 769 -36.08 12.13 -25.22
C THR A 769 -35.91 13.45 -25.97
N THR A 770 -36.70 14.47 -25.61
CA THR A 770 -36.59 15.82 -26.20
C THR A 770 -35.20 16.43 -25.99
N LEU A 771 -34.65 16.33 -24.77
CA LEU A 771 -33.29 16.80 -24.46
C LEU A 771 -32.24 16.05 -25.28
N ALA A 772 -32.41 14.75 -25.51
CA ALA A 772 -31.47 13.93 -26.27
C ALA A 772 -31.49 14.31 -27.76
N GLU A 773 -32.67 14.58 -28.32
CA GLU A 773 -32.81 15.10 -29.70
C GLU A 773 -32.11 16.45 -29.85
N GLN A 774 -32.32 17.37 -28.90
CA GLN A 774 -31.65 18.68 -28.90
C GLN A 774 -30.14 18.55 -28.78
N ALA A 775 -29.64 17.73 -27.84
CA ALA A 775 -28.22 17.48 -27.66
C ALA A 775 -27.58 16.90 -28.93
N ALA A 776 -28.21 15.88 -29.52
CA ALA A 776 -27.72 15.25 -30.74
C ALA A 776 -27.68 16.22 -31.92
N ALA A 777 -28.71 17.07 -32.08
CA ALA A 777 -28.74 18.07 -33.15
C ALA A 777 -27.62 19.12 -33.00
N ARG A 778 -27.38 19.60 -31.78
CA ARG A 778 -26.31 20.59 -31.50
C ARG A 778 -24.92 20.02 -31.74
N LEU A 779 -24.67 18.79 -31.28
CA LEU A 779 -23.38 18.11 -31.47
C LEU A 779 -23.13 17.74 -32.94
N THR A 780 -24.19 17.39 -33.69
CA THR A 780 -24.11 17.17 -35.15
C THR A 780 -23.71 18.45 -35.87
N ALA A 781 -24.36 19.58 -35.55
CA ALA A 781 -24.02 20.88 -36.12
C ALA A 781 -22.55 21.28 -35.87
N THR A 782 -22.01 20.99 -34.67
CA THR A 782 -20.58 21.20 -34.39
C THR A 782 -19.67 20.34 -35.25
N LEU A 783 -20.00 19.04 -35.44
CA LEU A 783 -19.21 18.14 -36.29
C LEU A 783 -19.20 18.58 -37.76
N ASP A 784 -20.33 19.07 -38.27
CA ASP A 784 -20.45 19.54 -39.65
C ASP A 784 -19.68 20.85 -39.87
N ALA A 785 -19.58 21.71 -38.85
CA ALA A 785 -18.90 23.00 -38.93
C ALA A 785 -17.37 22.92 -38.82
N THR A 786 -16.80 21.86 -38.21
CA THR A 786 -15.35 21.76 -37.92
C THR A 786 -14.74 20.45 -38.45
N PRO A 787 -14.39 20.37 -39.75
CA PRO A 787 -13.71 19.20 -40.32
C PRO A 787 -12.18 19.24 -40.11
N PRO A 788 -11.51 18.11 -39.80
CA PRO A 788 -12.05 16.76 -39.61
C PRO A 788 -12.73 16.60 -38.23
N GLY A 789 -13.99 16.15 -38.22
CA GLY A 789 -14.84 16.13 -37.02
C GLY A 789 -14.20 15.38 -35.83
N SER A 790 -14.08 16.07 -34.70
CA SER A 790 -13.39 15.59 -33.50
C SER A 790 -13.92 14.24 -33.00
N PRO A 791 -13.06 13.23 -32.76
CA PRO A 791 -13.48 11.92 -32.27
C PRO A 791 -14.12 12.01 -30.86
N GLN A 792 -13.74 13.00 -30.05
CA GLN A 792 -14.40 13.30 -28.77
C GLN A 792 -15.86 13.72 -28.96
N VAL A 793 -16.14 14.61 -29.90
CA VAL A 793 -17.51 15.09 -30.17
C VAL A 793 -18.37 13.95 -30.73
N ARG A 794 -17.80 13.02 -31.50
CA ARG A 794 -18.51 11.80 -31.96
C ARG A 794 -18.93 10.89 -30.80
N VAL A 795 -18.08 10.73 -29.78
CA VAL A 795 -18.43 9.96 -28.57
C VAL A 795 -19.54 10.66 -27.79
N GLU A 796 -19.47 11.98 -27.61
CA GLU A 796 -20.51 12.78 -26.96
C GLU A 796 -21.84 12.71 -27.72
N LEU A 797 -21.81 12.77 -29.06
CA LEU A 797 -22.99 12.60 -29.92
C LEU A 797 -23.60 11.21 -29.75
N ALA A 798 -22.78 10.16 -29.73
CA ALA A 798 -23.27 8.80 -29.54
C ALA A 798 -23.90 8.59 -28.15
N ASP A 799 -23.36 9.23 -27.10
CA ASP A 799 -23.94 9.19 -25.75
C ASP A 799 -25.31 9.87 -25.72
N ALA A 800 -25.50 10.99 -26.43
CA ALA A 800 -26.82 11.60 -26.62
C ALA A 800 -27.77 10.67 -27.38
N LEU A 801 -27.32 10.12 -28.51
CA LEU A 801 -28.13 9.24 -29.36
C LEU A 801 -28.55 7.93 -28.67
N ARG A 802 -27.80 7.44 -27.66
CA ARG A 802 -28.20 6.22 -26.94
C ARG A 802 -29.53 6.35 -26.20
N HIS A 803 -29.94 7.58 -25.88
CA HIS A 803 -31.23 7.86 -25.26
C HIS A 803 -32.41 7.86 -26.25
N LEU A 804 -32.14 7.65 -27.55
CA LEU A 804 -33.12 7.60 -28.62
C LEU A 804 -33.18 6.19 -29.24
N PRO A 805 -34.19 5.35 -28.88
CA PRO A 805 -34.26 3.95 -29.33
C PRO A 805 -34.24 3.75 -30.85
N ALA A 806 -34.75 4.74 -31.61
CA ALA A 806 -34.76 4.72 -33.07
C ALA A 806 -33.40 5.07 -33.71
N ARG A 807 -32.44 5.60 -32.95
CA ARG A 807 -31.15 6.11 -33.45
C ARG A 807 -29.93 5.36 -32.87
N LEU A 808 -30.15 4.18 -32.26
CA LEU A 808 -29.08 3.36 -31.67
C LEU A 808 -28.07 2.82 -32.71
N ASP A 809 -28.48 2.74 -33.97
CA ASP A 809 -27.61 2.35 -35.08
C ASP A 809 -26.67 3.48 -35.51
N ASP A 810 -27.18 4.70 -35.53
CA ASP A 810 -26.37 5.90 -35.75
C ASP A 810 -25.36 6.10 -34.61
N ALA A 811 -25.77 5.88 -33.36
CA ALA A 811 -24.88 5.95 -32.21
C ALA A 811 -23.68 5.00 -32.35
N ALA A 812 -23.93 3.74 -32.73
CA ALA A 812 -22.87 2.76 -32.94
C ALA A 812 -21.96 3.13 -34.13
N ALA A 813 -22.53 3.68 -35.20
CA ALA A 813 -21.76 4.15 -36.35
C ALA A 813 -20.81 5.31 -35.99
N GLN A 814 -21.27 6.28 -35.18
CA GLN A 814 -20.41 7.36 -34.69
C GLN A 814 -19.27 6.85 -33.81
N LEU A 815 -19.53 5.85 -32.96
CA LEU A 815 -18.51 5.24 -32.11
C LEU A 815 -17.50 4.41 -32.91
N ALA A 816 -17.93 3.71 -33.95
CA ALA A 816 -17.03 3.00 -34.86
C ALA A 816 -16.07 3.99 -35.54
N ALA A 817 -16.61 5.09 -36.09
CA ALA A 817 -15.79 6.15 -36.70
C ALA A 817 -14.82 6.79 -35.68
N ALA A 818 -15.27 7.04 -34.45
CA ALA A 818 -14.40 7.57 -33.39
C ALA A 818 -13.28 6.59 -33.02
N LEU A 819 -13.57 5.28 -32.93
CA LEU A 819 -12.59 4.24 -32.60
C LEU A 819 -11.51 4.10 -33.68
N ASP A 820 -11.87 4.25 -34.96
CA ASP A 820 -10.94 4.23 -36.08
C ASP A 820 -10.03 5.47 -36.11
N ASP A 821 -10.54 6.62 -35.67
CA ASP A 821 -9.85 7.94 -35.73
C ASP A 821 -9.11 8.35 -34.44
N THR A 822 -9.21 7.56 -33.36
CA THR A 822 -8.63 7.90 -32.03
C THR A 822 -7.11 8.12 -31.98
N GLY A 823 -6.35 7.95 -33.06
CA GLY A 823 -4.94 8.37 -33.16
C GLY A 823 -3.95 7.74 -32.17
N GLY A 824 -4.40 6.84 -31.28
CA GLY A 824 -3.59 6.30 -30.19
C GLY A 824 -3.97 6.80 -28.79
N GLU A 825 -4.87 7.77 -28.66
CA GLU A 825 -5.31 8.29 -27.34
C GLU A 825 -6.07 7.22 -26.55
N PRO A 826 -5.51 6.70 -25.43
CA PRO A 826 -6.08 5.57 -24.73
C PRO A 826 -7.37 5.95 -23.99
N GLU A 827 -7.46 7.17 -23.46
CA GLU A 827 -8.60 7.66 -22.67
C GLU A 827 -9.86 7.80 -23.53
N LEU A 828 -9.74 8.47 -24.67
CA LEU A 828 -10.84 8.63 -25.63
C LEU A 828 -11.31 7.27 -26.17
N ARG A 829 -10.37 6.36 -26.46
CA ARG A 829 -10.70 5.00 -26.88
C ARG A 829 -11.46 4.22 -25.80
N VAL A 830 -11.11 4.39 -24.53
CA VAL A 830 -11.87 3.81 -23.40
C VAL A 830 -13.27 4.42 -23.34
N ALA A 831 -13.41 5.74 -23.39
CA ALA A 831 -14.71 6.42 -23.36
C ALA A 831 -15.64 5.93 -24.50
N ALA A 832 -15.11 5.81 -25.72
CA ALA A 832 -15.85 5.27 -26.86
C ALA A 832 -16.32 3.83 -26.63
N LEU A 833 -15.47 2.95 -26.09
CA LEU A 833 -15.84 1.56 -25.79
C LEU A 833 -16.88 1.42 -24.69
N LEU A 834 -16.80 2.25 -23.64
CA LEU A 834 -17.79 2.28 -22.57
C LEU A 834 -19.15 2.78 -23.09
N CYS A 835 -19.15 3.83 -23.90
CA CYS A 835 -20.35 4.31 -24.57
C CYS A 835 -20.95 3.25 -25.50
N LEU A 836 -20.11 2.55 -26.28
CA LEU A 836 -20.54 1.48 -27.17
C LEU A 836 -21.21 0.34 -26.40
N ALA A 837 -20.62 -0.08 -25.28
CA ALA A 837 -21.21 -1.10 -24.43
C ALA A 837 -22.60 -0.70 -23.91
N ARG A 838 -22.77 0.57 -23.52
CA ARG A 838 -24.07 1.13 -23.09
C ARG A 838 -25.07 1.19 -24.24
N VAL A 839 -24.66 1.57 -25.46
CA VAL A 839 -25.52 1.52 -26.66
C VAL A 839 -26.02 0.10 -26.93
N HIS A 840 -25.15 -0.91 -26.85
CA HIS A 840 -25.55 -2.30 -27.02
C HIS A 840 -26.51 -2.79 -25.93
N ARG A 841 -26.36 -2.30 -24.69
CA ARG A 841 -27.34 -2.56 -23.62
C ARG A 841 -28.71 -1.96 -23.92
N GLU A 842 -28.78 -0.75 -24.47
CA GLU A 842 -30.05 -0.15 -24.91
C GLU A 842 -30.67 -0.89 -26.10
N ARG A 843 -29.85 -1.43 -27.01
CA ARG A 843 -30.34 -2.32 -28.10
C ARG A 843 -31.00 -3.57 -27.54
N TYR A 844 -30.40 -4.19 -26.51
CA TYR A 844 -31.04 -5.31 -25.82
C TYR A 844 -32.37 -4.89 -25.18
N ALA A 845 -32.46 -3.71 -24.58
CA ALA A 845 -33.71 -3.22 -24.01
C ALA A 845 -34.81 -3.01 -25.08
N ARG A 846 -34.44 -2.62 -26.30
CA ARG A 846 -35.35 -2.44 -27.44
C ARG A 846 -35.80 -3.77 -28.06
N ASP A 847 -34.85 -4.65 -28.36
CA ASP A 847 -35.07 -5.81 -29.23
C ASP A 847 -35.15 -7.15 -28.47
N ALA A 848 -34.77 -7.17 -27.18
CA ALA A 848 -34.58 -8.36 -26.36
C ALA A 848 -33.64 -9.43 -26.96
N ASP A 849 -32.80 -9.05 -27.94
CA ASP A 849 -31.82 -9.93 -28.58
C ASP A 849 -30.59 -10.14 -27.70
N PRO A 850 -30.32 -11.37 -27.19
CA PRO A 850 -29.17 -11.65 -26.34
C PRO A 850 -27.81 -11.37 -27.02
N ALA A 851 -27.73 -11.33 -28.34
CA ALA A 851 -26.49 -11.01 -29.06
C ALA A 851 -25.97 -9.62 -28.69
N ALA A 852 -26.87 -8.64 -28.52
CA ALA A 852 -26.50 -7.29 -28.10
C ALA A 852 -25.82 -7.27 -26.71
N LEU A 853 -26.18 -8.18 -25.80
CA LEU A 853 -25.49 -8.28 -24.52
C LEU A 853 -24.09 -8.92 -24.64
N GLU A 854 -23.87 -9.79 -25.64
CA GLU A 854 -22.54 -10.33 -25.95
C GLU A 854 -21.64 -9.23 -26.52
N ASP A 855 -22.15 -8.41 -27.44
CA ASP A 855 -21.44 -7.23 -27.97
C ASP A 855 -21.09 -6.23 -26.87
N ALA A 856 -22.05 -5.95 -25.96
CA ALA A 856 -21.81 -5.10 -24.80
C ALA A 856 -20.70 -5.66 -23.89
N ALA A 857 -20.75 -6.96 -23.60
CA ALA A 857 -19.73 -7.61 -22.78
C ALA A 857 -18.35 -7.61 -23.45
N GLU A 858 -18.29 -7.72 -24.78
CA GLU A 858 -17.05 -7.60 -25.53
C GLU A 858 -16.48 -6.18 -25.47
N ALA A 859 -17.32 -5.16 -25.65
CA ALA A 859 -16.91 -3.75 -25.56
C ALA A 859 -16.36 -3.41 -24.17
N TYR A 860 -17.04 -3.80 -23.08
CA TYR A 860 -16.47 -3.68 -21.72
C TYR A 860 -15.17 -4.46 -21.56
N GLY A 861 -15.08 -5.68 -22.11
CA GLY A 861 -13.87 -6.49 -22.08
C GLY A 861 -12.68 -5.84 -22.80
N ARG A 862 -12.93 -5.12 -23.90
CA ARG A 862 -11.94 -4.30 -24.62
C ARG A 862 -11.51 -3.09 -23.77
N ALA A 863 -12.46 -2.35 -23.20
CA ALA A 863 -12.17 -1.20 -22.34
C ALA A 863 -11.33 -1.61 -21.12
N ARG A 864 -11.72 -2.70 -20.45
CA ARG A 864 -11.02 -3.27 -19.29
C ARG A 864 -9.53 -3.57 -19.56
N ARG A 865 -9.13 -3.89 -20.79
CA ARG A 865 -7.72 -4.14 -21.14
C ARG A 865 -6.87 -2.87 -21.24
N LEU A 866 -7.51 -1.72 -21.46
CA LEU A 866 -6.86 -0.42 -21.62
C LEU A 866 -6.80 0.36 -20.30
N VAL A 867 -7.72 0.10 -19.36
CA VAL A 867 -7.80 0.80 -18.08
C VAL A 867 -6.81 0.22 -17.06
N PRO A 868 -5.91 1.03 -16.46
CA PRO A 868 -5.04 0.62 -15.35
C PRO A 868 -5.84 0.16 -14.13
N ARG A 869 -5.32 -0.80 -13.36
CA ARG A 869 -6.03 -1.34 -12.18
C ARG A 869 -6.27 -0.32 -11.07
N ASP A 870 -5.38 0.66 -10.96
CA ASP A 870 -5.44 1.70 -9.93
C ASP A 870 -6.18 2.96 -10.39
N GLY A 871 -6.72 2.96 -11.63
CA GLY A 871 -7.49 4.09 -12.17
C GLY A 871 -8.94 4.08 -11.73
N GLU A 872 -9.55 5.25 -11.54
CA GLU A 872 -10.94 5.42 -11.10
C GLU A 872 -11.95 4.70 -12.02
N ALA A 873 -11.78 4.83 -13.33
CA ALA A 873 -12.60 4.16 -14.34
C ALA A 873 -12.64 2.62 -14.19
N PHE A 874 -11.62 2.03 -13.57
CA PHE A 874 -11.56 0.59 -13.31
C PHE A 874 -12.66 0.15 -12.35
N GLY A 875 -12.85 0.91 -11.28
CA GLY A 875 -13.87 0.63 -10.27
C GLY A 875 -15.28 0.78 -10.85
N GLU A 876 -15.50 1.76 -11.71
CA GLU A 876 -16.80 2.13 -12.26
C GLU A 876 -17.30 1.18 -13.35
N LEU A 877 -16.41 0.68 -14.23
CA LEU A 877 -16.85 -0.18 -15.35
C LEU A 877 -17.28 -1.59 -14.90
N LEU A 878 -16.69 -2.13 -13.83
CA LEU A 878 -16.89 -3.53 -13.43
C LEU A 878 -18.32 -3.87 -12.96
N PRO A 879 -19.02 -3.02 -12.17
CA PRO A 879 -20.45 -3.21 -11.88
C PRO A 879 -21.31 -3.26 -13.14
N GLU A 880 -21.15 -2.31 -14.06
CA GLU A 880 -21.94 -2.28 -15.31
C GLU A 880 -21.68 -3.52 -16.18
N TRP A 881 -20.41 -3.93 -16.30
CA TRP A 881 -20.06 -5.13 -17.04
C TRP A 881 -20.62 -6.41 -16.38
N GLY A 882 -20.54 -6.48 -15.05
CA GLY A 882 -21.15 -7.56 -14.27
C GLY A 882 -22.66 -7.65 -14.52
N ASP A 883 -23.34 -6.51 -14.61
CA ASP A 883 -24.78 -6.44 -14.86
C ASP A 883 -25.17 -6.93 -16.25
N VAL A 884 -24.43 -6.52 -17.28
CA VAL A 884 -24.61 -7.04 -18.65
C VAL A 884 -24.42 -8.56 -18.69
N LEU A 885 -23.40 -9.08 -18.01
CA LEU A 885 -23.16 -10.53 -17.96
C LEU A 885 -24.23 -11.28 -17.17
N LEU A 886 -24.81 -10.67 -16.13
CA LEU A 886 -25.94 -11.25 -15.39
C LEU A 886 -27.20 -11.29 -16.24
N ASP A 887 -27.52 -10.22 -16.95
CA ASP A 887 -28.66 -10.18 -17.87
C ASP A 887 -28.46 -11.21 -18.98
N ARG A 888 -27.26 -11.29 -19.55
CA ARG A 888 -26.93 -12.30 -20.57
C ARG A 888 -27.04 -13.72 -20.03
N ALA A 889 -26.65 -13.94 -18.78
CA ALA A 889 -26.73 -15.24 -18.12
C ALA A 889 -28.18 -15.70 -17.90
N ARG A 890 -29.13 -14.75 -17.73
CA ARG A 890 -30.57 -15.02 -17.60
C ARG A 890 -31.26 -15.27 -18.95
N SER A 891 -30.73 -14.72 -20.04
CA SER A 891 -31.28 -14.91 -21.39
C SER A 891 -31.10 -16.35 -21.90
N ALA A 892 -31.79 -16.70 -22.99
CA ALA A 892 -31.69 -18.02 -23.62
C ALA A 892 -30.22 -18.41 -23.93
N GLY A 893 -29.85 -19.65 -23.62
CA GLY A 893 -28.47 -20.15 -23.77
C GLY A 893 -27.43 -19.47 -22.84
N GLY A 894 -27.89 -18.68 -21.85
CA GLY A 894 -27.04 -17.83 -21.01
C GLY A 894 -26.20 -18.55 -19.95
N ARG A 895 -26.48 -19.82 -19.66
CA ARG A 895 -25.82 -20.59 -18.58
C ARG A 895 -24.29 -20.47 -18.57
N ARG A 896 -23.64 -20.46 -19.74
CA ARG A 896 -22.17 -20.35 -19.90
C ARG A 896 -21.58 -19.02 -19.39
N PHE A 897 -22.39 -17.96 -19.27
CA PHE A 897 -21.95 -16.63 -18.85
C PHE A 897 -21.98 -16.42 -17.33
N THR A 898 -22.62 -17.32 -16.58
CA THR A 898 -22.72 -17.24 -15.10
C THR A 898 -21.36 -17.17 -14.42
N GLY A 899 -20.41 -18.02 -14.83
CA GLY A 899 -19.05 -18.00 -14.30
C GLY A 899 -18.29 -16.71 -14.63
N ALA A 900 -18.51 -16.14 -15.82
CA ALA A 900 -17.93 -14.86 -16.20
C ALA A 900 -18.51 -13.72 -15.37
N ALA A 901 -19.83 -13.69 -15.15
CA ALA A 901 -20.52 -12.70 -14.32
C ALA A 901 -19.99 -12.72 -12.87
N VAL A 902 -19.94 -13.90 -12.24
CA VAL A 902 -19.42 -14.06 -10.87
C VAL A 902 -17.96 -13.60 -10.77
N ARG A 903 -17.12 -13.95 -11.76
CA ARG A 903 -15.71 -13.52 -11.79
C ARG A 903 -15.57 -11.99 -11.84
N VAL A 904 -16.31 -11.34 -12.74
CA VAL A 904 -16.27 -9.86 -12.89
C VAL A 904 -16.82 -9.17 -11.63
N LEU A 905 -17.88 -9.70 -11.03
CA LEU A 905 -18.46 -9.14 -9.80
C LEU A 905 -17.56 -9.35 -8.57
N ARG A 906 -16.79 -10.44 -8.50
CA ARG A 906 -15.74 -10.62 -7.48
C ARG A 906 -14.61 -9.62 -7.66
N GLU A 907 -14.18 -9.37 -8.90
CA GLU A 907 -13.19 -8.35 -9.21
C GLU A 907 -13.71 -6.95 -8.85
N SER A 908 -14.97 -6.66 -9.18
CA SER A 908 -15.66 -5.42 -8.81
C SER A 908 -15.64 -5.17 -7.30
N ARG A 909 -15.88 -6.21 -6.50
CA ARG A 909 -15.83 -6.12 -5.03
C ARG A 909 -14.42 -5.95 -4.49
N ALA A 910 -13.42 -6.55 -5.14
CA ALA A 910 -12.02 -6.46 -4.74
C ALA A 910 -11.37 -5.12 -5.12
N ALA A 911 -11.91 -4.43 -6.13
CA ALA A 911 -11.39 -3.16 -6.64
C ALA A 911 -11.60 -1.97 -5.69
N VAL A 912 -12.52 -2.06 -4.72
CA VAL A 912 -12.87 -0.94 -3.83
C VAL A 912 -12.75 -1.31 -2.35
N PRO A 913 -12.37 -0.35 -1.47
CA PRO A 913 -12.36 -0.57 -0.02
C PRO A 913 -13.78 -0.77 0.53
N GLN A 914 -13.89 -1.25 1.78
CA GLN A 914 -15.21 -1.42 2.44
C GLN A 914 -15.95 -0.10 2.67
N SER A 915 -15.22 1.01 2.77
CA SER A 915 -15.78 2.36 2.95
C SER A 915 -16.40 2.96 1.68
N ASP A 916 -16.23 2.31 0.53
CA ASP A 916 -16.73 2.78 -0.77
C ASP A 916 -18.25 3.01 -0.73
N PRO A 917 -18.77 4.14 -1.26
CA PRO A 917 -20.21 4.39 -1.32
C PRO A 917 -21.01 3.30 -2.01
N GLY A 918 -20.43 2.62 -3.01
CA GLY A 918 -21.08 1.54 -3.75
C GLY A 918 -20.83 0.14 -3.18
N ALA A 919 -20.22 0.00 -1.99
CA ALA A 919 -19.83 -1.30 -1.45
C ALA A 919 -21.03 -2.26 -1.24
N ALA A 920 -22.13 -1.76 -0.67
CA ALA A 920 -23.34 -2.55 -0.46
C ALA A 920 -23.97 -3.00 -1.79
N HIS A 921 -24.12 -2.09 -2.75
CA HIS A 921 -24.57 -2.41 -4.10
C HIS A 921 -23.73 -3.52 -4.75
N ARG A 922 -22.39 -3.41 -4.75
CA ARG A 922 -21.49 -4.43 -5.34
C ARG A 922 -21.64 -5.80 -4.68
N LEU A 923 -21.78 -5.86 -3.34
CA LEU A 923 -22.03 -7.09 -2.59
C LEU A 923 -23.35 -7.75 -3.02
N MET A 924 -24.42 -6.96 -3.17
CA MET A 924 -25.72 -7.46 -3.62
C MET A 924 -25.69 -7.99 -5.06
N ARG A 925 -24.98 -7.31 -5.98
CA ARG A 925 -24.82 -7.79 -7.35
C ARG A 925 -24.05 -9.11 -7.38
N LEU A 926 -22.97 -9.25 -6.61
CA LEU A 926 -22.24 -10.52 -6.49
C LEU A 926 -23.12 -11.64 -5.92
N ALA A 927 -23.87 -11.37 -4.85
CA ALA A 927 -24.83 -12.33 -4.30
C ALA A 927 -25.88 -12.76 -5.35
N THR A 928 -26.35 -11.83 -6.17
CA THR A 928 -27.26 -12.12 -7.29
C THR A 928 -26.62 -13.07 -8.31
N GLY A 929 -25.35 -12.87 -8.65
CA GLY A 929 -24.61 -13.76 -9.56
C GLY A 929 -24.41 -15.17 -8.99
N LEU A 930 -24.08 -15.27 -7.71
CA LEU A 930 -23.94 -16.56 -7.01
C LEU A 930 -25.27 -17.32 -6.96
N ARG A 931 -26.37 -16.65 -6.63
CA ARG A 931 -27.72 -17.25 -6.67
C ARG A 931 -28.08 -17.73 -8.07
N LEU A 932 -27.79 -16.94 -9.10
CA LEU A 932 -28.05 -17.34 -10.48
C LEU A 932 -27.23 -18.56 -10.90
N ARG A 933 -25.93 -18.60 -10.55
CA ARG A 933 -25.07 -19.76 -10.81
C ARG A 933 -25.56 -20.99 -10.06
N HIS A 934 -25.95 -20.84 -8.80
CA HIS A 934 -26.58 -21.89 -8.02
C HIS A 934 -27.82 -22.47 -8.73
N THR A 935 -28.72 -21.65 -9.26
CA THR A 935 -29.89 -22.13 -10.03
C THR A 935 -29.51 -23.02 -11.22
N TYR A 936 -28.34 -22.81 -11.83
CA TYR A 936 -27.87 -23.58 -12.98
C TYR A 936 -26.94 -24.76 -12.66
N GLU A 937 -26.20 -24.70 -11.55
CA GLU A 937 -25.15 -25.65 -11.18
C GLU A 937 -25.50 -26.47 -9.93
N ASN A 938 -26.52 -26.04 -9.19
CA ASN A 938 -26.99 -26.62 -7.94
C ASN A 938 -25.90 -26.68 -6.85
N ASP A 939 -24.95 -25.74 -6.86
CA ASP A 939 -23.87 -25.66 -5.87
C ASP A 939 -24.34 -24.94 -4.59
N ALA A 940 -24.48 -25.66 -3.49
CA ALA A 940 -24.92 -25.10 -2.22
C ALA A 940 -23.91 -24.13 -1.59
N VAL A 941 -22.63 -24.15 -1.99
CA VAL A 941 -21.60 -23.21 -1.51
C VAL A 941 -21.94 -21.77 -1.91
N ASP A 942 -22.47 -21.59 -3.12
CA ASP A 942 -22.88 -20.29 -3.64
C ASP A 942 -23.97 -19.63 -2.80
N LEU A 943 -24.95 -20.40 -2.32
CA LEU A 943 -25.99 -19.89 -1.43
C LEU A 943 -25.43 -19.46 -0.07
N ARG A 944 -24.40 -20.16 0.45
CA ARG A 944 -23.75 -19.80 1.70
C ARG A 944 -22.89 -18.55 1.57
N GLU A 945 -22.19 -18.41 0.46
CA GLU A 945 -21.45 -17.18 0.15
C GLU A 945 -22.42 -16.01 -0.06
N ALA A 946 -23.53 -16.20 -0.79
CA ALA A 946 -24.57 -15.19 -0.97
C ALA A 946 -25.20 -14.75 0.36
N GLU A 947 -25.53 -15.69 1.26
CA GLU A 947 -26.00 -15.41 2.64
C GLU A 947 -25.04 -14.45 3.36
N TYR A 948 -23.75 -14.81 3.40
CA TYR A 948 -22.72 -14.00 4.05
C TYR A 948 -22.55 -12.60 3.42
N LEU A 949 -22.55 -12.52 2.09
CA LEU A 949 -22.39 -11.25 1.37
C LEU A 949 -23.57 -10.31 1.60
N LEU A 950 -24.80 -10.83 1.71
CA LEU A 950 -25.99 -10.02 1.97
C LEU A 950 -26.01 -9.49 3.42
N GLU A 951 -25.55 -10.27 4.39
CA GLU A 951 -25.34 -9.76 5.76
C GLU A 951 -24.28 -8.64 5.79
N GLN A 952 -23.23 -8.72 4.96
CA GLN A 952 -22.30 -7.61 4.79
C GLN A 952 -22.96 -6.42 4.08
N ALA A 953 -23.78 -6.65 3.05
CA ALA A 953 -24.44 -5.58 2.31
C ALA A 953 -25.34 -4.75 3.22
N VAL A 954 -26.09 -5.39 4.14
CA VAL A 954 -26.89 -4.69 5.15
C VAL A 954 -26.02 -3.78 6.03
N ARG A 955 -24.86 -4.27 6.48
CA ARG A 955 -23.93 -3.50 7.34
C ARG A 955 -23.27 -2.31 6.63
N ASN A 956 -23.07 -2.41 5.31
CA ASN A 956 -22.42 -1.38 4.50
C ASN A 956 -23.42 -0.46 3.78
N SER A 957 -24.73 -0.67 3.95
CA SER A 957 -25.76 0.13 3.28
C SER A 957 -25.81 1.55 3.85
N ARG A 958 -25.85 2.56 2.99
CA ARG A 958 -25.87 3.97 3.42
C ARG A 958 -27.28 4.51 3.71
N GLY A 959 -28.30 3.94 3.09
CA GLY A 959 -29.69 4.38 3.23
C GLY A 959 -30.66 3.24 3.53
N PRO A 960 -31.85 3.55 4.09
CA PRO A 960 -32.85 2.55 4.44
C PRO A 960 -33.38 1.76 3.24
N LEU A 961 -33.48 2.37 2.05
CA LEU A 961 -33.95 1.66 0.85
C LEU A 961 -32.96 0.57 0.39
N GLU A 962 -31.65 0.84 0.49
CA GLU A 962 -30.61 -0.13 0.16
C GLU A 962 -30.60 -1.29 1.17
N ARG A 963 -30.70 -0.97 2.47
CA ARG A 963 -30.89 -1.97 3.54
C ARG A 963 -32.11 -2.84 3.29
N ALA A 964 -33.23 -2.23 2.87
CA ALA A 964 -34.46 -2.95 2.60
C ALA A 964 -34.28 -3.97 1.47
N ARG A 965 -33.63 -3.58 0.37
CA ARG A 965 -33.35 -4.49 -0.76
C ARG A 965 -32.41 -5.62 -0.34
N ALA A 966 -31.35 -5.33 0.42
CA ALA A 966 -30.43 -6.34 0.93
C ALA A 966 -31.13 -7.36 1.83
N TRP A 967 -31.99 -6.91 2.75
CA TRP A 967 -32.78 -7.81 3.60
C TRP A 967 -33.81 -8.64 2.82
N ARG A 968 -34.40 -8.07 1.77
CA ARG A 968 -35.31 -8.80 0.87
C ARG A 968 -34.56 -9.95 0.20
N ASP A 969 -33.41 -9.66 -0.39
CA ASP A 969 -32.60 -10.68 -1.08
C ASP A 969 -32.05 -11.71 -0.09
N HIS A 970 -31.73 -11.29 1.14
CA HIS A 970 -31.33 -12.21 2.21
C HIS A 970 -32.49 -13.18 2.55
N GLY A 971 -33.72 -12.66 2.66
CA GLY A 971 -34.92 -13.49 2.86
C GLY A 971 -35.09 -14.53 1.75
N ASP A 972 -34.90 -14.14 0.49
CA ASP A 972 -34.99 -15.07 -0.64
C ASP A 972 -33.92 -16.18 -0.56
N VAL A 973 -32.66 -15.82 -0.24
CA VAL A 973 -31.58 -16.80 -0.06
C VAL A 973 -31.89 -17.79 1.05
N GLN A 974 -32.51 -17.35 2.16
CA GLN A 974 -32.93 -18.28 3.21
C GLN A 974 -33.99 -19.28 2.72
N GLN A 975 -34.91 -18.86 1.85
CA GLN A 975 -35.86 -19.78 1.22
C GLN A 975 -35.16 -20.76 0.27
N GLU A 976 -34.20 -20.28 -0.52
CA GLU A 976 -33.40 -21.12 -1.44
C GLU A 976 -32.59 -22.17 -0.66
N ILE A 977 -31.98 -21.79 0.46
CA ILE A 977 -31.28 -22.72 1.37
C ILE A 977 -32.26 -23.71 2.02
N HIS A 978 -33.46 -23.28 2.39
CA HIS A 978 -34.51 -24.17 2.90
C HIS A 978 -34.92 -25.21 1.86
N ALA A 979 -35.09 -24.82 0.59
CA ALA A 979 -35.48 -25.74 -0.47
C ALA A 979 -34.49 -26.93 -0.60
N HIS A 980 -33.20 -26.67 -0.34
CA HIS A 980 -32.13 -27.67 -0.33
C HIS A 980 -32.02 -28.44 0.98
N SER A 981 -31.97 -27.75 2.11
CA SER A 981 -31.69 -28.36 3.42
C SER A 981 -32.92 -28.93 4.12
N ARG A 982 -34.11 -28.50 3.71
CA ARG A 982 -35.42 -28.74 4.36
C ARG A 982 -35.47 -28.34 5.84
N ALA A 983 -34.52 -27.54 6.31
CA ALA A 983 -34.43 -27.13 7.70
C ALA A 983 -35.44 -26.01 7.99
N ALA A 984 -36.35 -26.22 8.94
CA ALA A 984 -37.45 -25.29 9.22
C ALA A 984 -36.99 -23.94 9.81
N ASP A 985 -35.86 -23.92 10.52
CA ASP A 985 -35.24 -22.70 11.07
C ASP A 985 -34.91 -21.66 9.98
N ARG A 986 -34.68 -22.13 8.74
CA ARG A 986 -34.44 -21.27 7.58
C ARG A 986 -35.68 -20.47 7.17
N LEU A 987 -36.87 -21.04 7.29
CA LEU A 987 -38.11 -20.31 7.02
C LEU A 987 -38.36 -19.26 8.10
N ASP A 988 -38.05 -19.54 9.37
CA ASP A 988 -38.12 -18.53 10.43
C ASP A 988 -37.16 -17.35 10.16
N ARG A 989 -35.92 -17.64 9.75
CA ARG A 989 -34.94 -16.61 9.33
C ARG A 989 -35.39 -15.82 8.09
N ALA A 990 -36.04 -16.47 7.13
CA ALA A 990 -36.60 -15.81 5.95
C ALA A 990 -37.71 -14.83 6.35
N ALA A 991 -38.66 -15.26 7.19
CA ALA A 991 -39.74 -14.43 7.70
C ALA A 991 -39.21 -13.21 8.48
N GLU A 992 -38.16 -13.39 9.28
CA GLU A 992 -37.49 -12.31 10.00
C GLU A 992 -36.79 -11.32 9.04
N SER A 993 -36.09 -11.83 8.02
CA SER A 993 -35.42 -10.99 7.02
C SER A 993 -36.42 -10.12 6.25
N TYR A 994 -37.56 -10.68 5.83
CA TYR A 994 -38.62 -9.89 5.19
C TYR A 994 -39.23 -8.85 6.12
N ARG A 995 -39.38 -9.15 7.41
CA ARG A 995 -39.85 -8.19 8.42
C ARG A 995 -38.89 -7.01 8.56
N LEU A 996 -37.58 -7.28 8.58
CA LEU A 996 -36.54 -6.25 8.62
C LEU A 996 -36.51 -5.42 7.33
N SER A 997 -36.67 -6.07 6.17
CA SER A 997 -36.81 -5.40 4.89
C SER A 997 -38.00 -4.44 4.86
N TRP A 998 -39.17 -4.90 5.32
CA TRP A 998 -40.38 -4.10 5.39
C TRP A 998 -40.20 -2.85 6.27
N ARG A 999 -39.59 -3.00 7.45
CA ARG A 999 -39.31 -1.85 8.34
C ARG A 999 -38.41 -0.82 7.68
N ALA A 1000 -37.31 -1.26 7.06
CA ALA A 1000 -36.39 -0.38 6.37
C ALA A 1000 -37.05 0.29 5.14
N ALA A 1001 -37.92 -0.41 4.42
CA ALA A 1001 -38.67 0.18 3.31
C ALA A 1001 -39.64 1.29 3.79
N LEU A 1002 -40.31 1.10 4.93
CA LEU A 1002 -41.16 2.15 5.51
C LEU A 1002 -40.37 3.33 6.09
N GLU A 1003 -39.15 3.11 6.57
CA GLU A 1003 -38.23 4.17 6.97
C GLU A 1003 -37.84 5.03 5.77
N ALA A 1004 -37.46 4.39 4.65
CA ALA A 1004 -37.14 5.09 3.40
C ALA A 1004 -38.31 5.93 2.84
N ASP A 1005 -39.55 5.44 2.99
CA ASP A 1005 -40.76 6.18 2.61
C ASP A 1005 -41.03 7.41 3.50
N ARG A 1006 -40.55 7.42 4.74
CA ARG A 1006 -40.66 8.60 5.62
C ARG A 1006 -39.59 9.63 5.28
N GLU A 1007 -38.33 9.21 5.20
CA GLU A 1007 -37.22 10.10 4.83
C GLU A 1007 -37.47 10.80 3.48
N GLY A 1008 -37.93 10.07 2.47
CA GLY A 1008 -38.26 10.66 1.17
C GLY A 1008 -39.45 11.62 1.17
N ARG A 1009 -40.30 11.62 2.21
CA ARG A 1009 -41.39 12.60 2.38
C ARG A 1009 -40.91 13.86 3.09
N ASP A 1010 -40.05 13.70 4.09
CA ASP A 1010 -39.47 14.80 4.87
C ASP A 1010 -38.55 15.69 4.00
N ASP A 1011 -37.81 15.09 3.04
CA ASP A 1011 -37.00 15.82 2.04
C ASP A 1011 -37.84 16.69 1.08
N HIS A 1012 -39.12 16.36 0.90
CA HIS A 1012 -40.06 17.09 0.05
C HIS A 1012 -40.81 18.20 0.79
N GLU A 1013 -40.99 18.10 2.12
CA GLU A 1013 -41.67 19.14 2.92
C GLU A 1013 -40.82 20.40 3.16
N GLY A 1014 -39.50 20.36 2.89
CA GLY A 1014 -38.58 21.50 3.01
C GLY A 1014 -38.39 22.37 1.76
N ARG A 1015 -39.00 22.03 0.61
CA ARG A 1015 -38.92 22.79 -0.64
C ARG A 1015 -40.32 23.24 -1.05
N GLU A 1016 -40.66 24.51 -0.78
CA GLU A 1016 -41.88 25.12 -1.30
C GLU A 1016 -41.87 25.04 -2.84
N GLU A 1017 -42.98 24.53 -3.39
CA GLU A 1017 -43.33 24.49 -4.82
C GLU A 1017 -42.49 23.57 -5.74
N HIS A 1018 -42.89 22.30 -5.85
CA HIS A 1018 -43.16 21.68 -7.16
C HIS A 1018 -44.11 20.48 -7.02
N ARG A 1019 -45.39 20.70 -7.36
CA ARG A 1019 -46.35 19.63 -7.61
C ARG A 1019 -46.02 18.96 -8.94
N GLY A 1020 -45.50 17.74 -8.87
CA GLY A 1020 -45.48 16.81 -9.98
C GLY A 1020 -44.32 15.83 -9.85
N HIS A 1021 -44.62 14.54 -9.73
CA HIS A 1021 -44.02 13.39 -10.45
C HIS A 1021 -44.32 12.06 -9.70
N PRO A 1022 -45.42 11.34 -10.02
CA PRO A 1022 -45.92 10.18 -9.25
C PRO A 1022 -45.09 8.86 -9.34
N GLY A 1023 -43.96 8.85 -10.06
CA GLY A 1023 -43.22 7.62 -10.41
C GLY A 1023 -42.14 7.18 -9.41
N ARG A 1024 -41.48 8.10 -8.70
CA ARG A 1024 -40.47 7.77 -7.66
C ARG A 1024 -41.11 7.54 -6.28
N GLU A 1025 -42.22 8.20 -6.00
CA GLU A 1025 -42.94 8.25 -4.72
C GLU A 1025 -43.33 6.86 -4.16
N HIS A 1026 -43.37 5.82 -5.00
CA HIS A 1026 -43.86 4.50 -4.58
C HIS A 1026 -42.81 3.38 -4.61
N THR A 1027 -41.52 3.66 -4.83
CA THR A 1027 -40.51 2.57 -4.91
C THR A 1027 -40.33 1.84 -3.58
N ALA A 1028 -40.22 2.60 -2.49
CA ALA A 1028 -40.13 2.05 -1.15
C ALA A 1028 -41.42 1.34 -0.72
N LEU A 1029 -42.59 1.93 -1.00
CA LEU A 1029 -43.89 1.33 -0.73
C LEU A 1029 -44.15 0.05 -1.53
N ARG A 1030 -43.77 0.03 -2.82
CA ARG A 1030 -43.85 -1.19 -3.65
C ARG A 1030 -42.98 -2.29 -3.06
N LEU A 1031 -41.73 -1.98 -2.69
CA LEU A 1031 -40.86 -2.96 -2.03
C LEU A 1031 -41.51 -3.49 -0.75
N ALA A 1032 -42.01 -2.59 0.12
CA ALA A 1032 -42.68 -2.94 1.36
C ALA A 1032 -43.89 -3.87 1.13
N ALA A 1033 -44.71 -3.61 0.11
CA ALA A 1033 -45.85 -4.45 -0.23
C ALA A 1033 -45.41 -5.85 -0.68
N HIS A 1034 -44.38 -5.93 -1.53
CA HIS A 1034 -43.84 -7.22 -2.02
C HIS A 1034 -43.25 -8.07 -0.89
N VAL A 1035 -42.48 -7.48 0.03
CA VAL A 1035 -41.90 -8.27 1.13
C VAL A 1035 -42.92 -8.72 2.16
N GLN A 1036 -44.03 -8.00 2.33
CA GLN A 1036 -45.15 -8.46 3.16
C GLN A 1036 -45.89 -9.64 2.54
N GLU A 1037 -46.09 -9.60 1.22
CA GLU A 1037 -46.59 -10.77 0.48
C GLU A 1037 -45.66 -11.98 0.65
N ALA A 1038 -44.36 -11.81 0.38
CA ALA A 1038 -43.37 -12.89 0.52
C ALA A 1038 -43.29 -13.45 1.96
N ARG A 1039 -43.43 -12.58 2.97
CA ARG A 1039 -43.46 -13.00 4.38
C ARG A 1039 -44.72 -13.79 4.71
N GLY A 1040 -45.88 -13.39 4.20
CA GLY A 1040 -47.13 -14.13 4.33
C GLY A 1040 -47.00 -15.56 3.79
N GLU A 1041 -46.39 -15.73 2.61
CA GLU A 1041 -46.16 -17.03 1.99
C GLU A 1041 -45.21 -17.93 2.80
N VAL A 1042 -44.20 -17.35 3.45
CA VAL A 1042 -43.32 -18.09 4.38
C VAL A 1042 -44.09 -18.50 5.64
N LEU A 1043 -44.93 -17.62 6.19
CA LEU A 1043 -45.72 -17.90 7.39
C LEU A 1043 -46.79 -18.98 7.17
N GLU A 1044 -47.40 -19.04 5.99
CA GLU A 1044 -48.28 -20.16 5.61
C GLU A 1044 -47.52 -21.50 5.59
N ARG A 1045 -46.32 -21.53 4.99
CA ARG A 1045 -45.46 -22.73 5.00
C ARG A 1045 -45.01 -23.15 6.39
N LEU A 1046 -44.88 -22.20 7.31
CA LEU A 1046 -44.63 -22.46 8.74
C LEU A 1046 -45.88 -22.87 9.54
N ALA A 1047 -47.03 -23.06 8.86
CA ALA A 1047 -48.33 -23.35 9.47
C ALA A 1047 -48.78 -22.29 10.49
N ARG A 1048 -48.53 -21.00 10.19
CA ARG A 1048 -48.95 -19.84 11.00
C ARG A 1048 -50.00 -18.98 10.25
N PRO A 1049 -51.19 -19.52 9.95
CA PRO A 1049 -52.17 -18.88 9.05
C PRO A 1049 -52.71 -17.54 9.56
N ARG A 1050 -52.83 -17.35 10.88
CA ARG A 1050 -53.27 -16.07 11.47
C ARG A 1050 -52.26 -14.94 11.21
N ALA A 1051 -50.97 -15.23 11.39
CA ALA A 1051 -49.92 -14.26 11.11
C ALA A 1051 -49.82 -13.97 9.60
N ALA A 1052 -49.93 -15.00 8.76
CA ALA A 1052 -49.95 -14.82 7.31
C ALA A 1052 -51.11 -13.92 6.83
N LEU A 1053 -52.31 -14.11 7.40
CA LEU A 1053 -53.49 -13.28 7.13
C LEU A 1053 -53.24 -11.79 7.43
N GLU A 1054 -52.56 -11.48 8.53
CA GLU A 1054 -52.20 -10.10 8.89
C GLU A 1054 -51.25 -9.48 7.86
N GLU A 1055 -50.23 -10.21 7.43
CA GLU A 1055 -49.26 -9.70 6.45
C GLU A 1055 -49.90 -9.47 5.06
N TYR A 1056 -50.79 -10.36 4.60
CA TYR A 1056 -51.50 -10.14 3.34
C TYR A 1056 -52.46 -8.96 3.39
N ARG A 1057 -53.14 -8.74 4.51
CA ARG A 1057 -53.97 -7.55 4.72
C ARG A 1057 -53.11 -6.27 4.71
N ALA A 1058 -51.93 -6.32 5.33
CA ALA A 1058 -50.99 -5.20 5.30
C ALA A 1058 -50.48 -4.92 3.87
N ALA A 1059 -50.16 -5.96 3.09
CA ALA A 1059 -49.77 -5.83 1.69
C ALA A 1059 -50.90 -5.19 0.84
N LEU A 1060 -52.16 -5.62 1.01
CA LEU A 1060 -53.31 -5.03 0.34
C LEU A 1060 -53.52 -3.55 0.68
N GLN A 1061 -53.30 -3.15 1.94
CA GLN A 1061 -53.37 -1.75 2.35
C GLN A 1061 -52.27 -0.90 1.68
N LEU A 1062 -51.05 -1.44 1.56
CA LEU A 1062 -49.95 -0.77 0.87
C LEU A 1062 -50.23 -0.63 -0.63
N TRP A 1063 -50.71 -1.67 -1.29
CA TRP A 1063 -51.13 -1.60 -2.69
C TRP A 1063 -52.27 -0.61 -2.93
N LYS A 1064 -53.22 -0.53 -2.00
CA LYS A 1064 -54.29 0.48 -2.04
C LYS A 1064 -53.74 1.91 -1.95
N ARG A 1065 -52.70 2.14 -1.12
CA ARG A 1065 -52.03 3.46 -1.02
C ARG A 1065 -51.28 3.82 -2.30
N ILE A 1066 -50.70 2.85 -2.98
CA ILE A 1066 -49.96 3.04 -4.24
C ILE A 1066 -50.89 3.42 -5.41
N GLY A 1067 -52.18 3.04 -5.35
CA GLY A 1067 -53.19 3.43 -6.32
C GLY A 1067 -53.08 2.76 -7.70
N THR A 1068 -52.03 1.96 -7.94
CA THR A 1068 -51.81 1.18 -9.16
C THR A 1068 -51.63 -0.30 -8.82
N ASP A 1069 -52.32 -1.19 -9.55
CA ASP A 1069 -52.19 -2.65 -9.45
C ASP A 1069 -51.59 -3.18 -10.77
N PRO A 1070 -50.27 -3.09 -10.96
CA PRO A 1070 -49.64 -3.31 -12.26
C PRO A 1070 -49.82 -4.73 -12.82
N ASP A 1071 -50.11 -5.73 -12.00
CA ASP A 1071 -50.20 -7.14 -12.44
C ASP A 1071 -51.49 -7.87 -11.98
N GLY A 1072 -52.52 -7.17 -11.49
CA GLY A 1072 -53.72 -7.82 -10.92
C GLY A 1072 -53.44 -8.58 -9.60
N ARG A 1073 -52.36 -8.22 -8.89
CA ARG A 1073 -51.92 -8.92 -7.67
C ARG A 1073 -52.91 -8.77 -6.53
N CYS A 1074 -53.62 -7.64 -6.49
CA CYS A 1074 -54.59 -7.39 -5.43
C CYS A 1074 -55.73 -8.42 -5.43
N GLU A 1075 -56.10 -8.97 -6.58
CA GLU A 1075 -57.12 -10.01 -6.66
C GLU A 1075 -56.63 -11.34 -6.09
N GLY A 1076 -55.40 -11.75 -6.42
CA GLY A 1076 -54.76 -12.94 -5.87
C GLY A 1076 -54.59 -12.86 -4.34
N LEU A 1077 -54.14 -11.71 -3.83
CA LEU A 1077 -54.03 -11.46 -2.39
C LEU A 1077 -55.39 -11.51 -1.69
N ARG A 1078 -56.45 -10.91 -2.27
CA ARG A 1078 -57.81 -11.01 -1.73
C ARG A 1078 -58.33 -12.44 -1.71
N ALA A 1079 -58.00 -13.24 -2.74
CA ALA A 1079 -58.35 -14.66 -2.76
C ALA A 1079 -57.66 -15.45 -1.64
N ARG A 1080 -56.35 -15.24 -1.44
CA ARG A 1080 -55.59 -15.83 -0.31
C ARG A 1080 -56.14 -15.42 1.06
N VAL A 1081 -56.46 -14.14 1.25
CA VAL A 1081 -57.10 -13.64 2.48
C VAL A 1081 -58.43 -14.37 2.75
N ARG A 1082 -59.30 -14.49 1.75
CA ARG A 1082 -60.58 -15.22 1.88
C ARG A 1082 -60.39 -16.71 2.19
N ALA A 1083 -59.40 -17.36 1.59
CA ALA A 1083 -59.10 -18.77 1.86
C ALA A 1083 -58.70 -18.96 3.34
N LEU A 1084 -57.78 -18.14 3.85
CA LEU A 1084 -57.34 -18.19 5.25
C LEU A 1084 -58.44 -17.82 6.26
N GLU A 1085 -59.35 -16.89 5.92
CA GLU A 1085 -60.51 -16.55 6.74
C GLU A 1085 -61.55 -17.67 6.81
N THR A 1086 -61.70 -18.43 5.72
CA THR A 1086 -62.65 -19.56 5.64
C THR A 1086 -62.07 -20.88 6.14
N GLY A 1087 -60.79 -20.89 6.55
CA GLY A 1087 -60.09 -22.08 7.04
C GLY A 1087 -59.86 -23.15 5.97
N ARG A 1088 -59.82 -22.76 4.69
CA ARG A 1088 -59.60 -23.64 3.54
C ARG A 1088 -58.15 -23.69 3.09
#